data_AF-R2S406-F1
#
_entry.id   AF-R2S406-F1
#
_cell.length_a   1.000
_cell.length_b   1.000
_cell.length_c   1.000
_cell.angle_alpha   90.00
_cell.angle_beta   90.00
_cell.angle_gamma   90.00
#
_symmetry.space_group_name_H-M   'P 1'
#
loop_
_entity.id
_entity.type
_entity.pdbx_description
1 polymer ?
#
loop_
_entity_poly.entity_id
_entity_poly.type
_entity_poly.pdbx_seq_one_letter_code
_entity_poly.pdbx_strand_id
1 'polypeptide(L)'
;MSNKILNLDLSKDPIMPAIVYGRVGDDRLQTVTVNVARRDEVADLTGYDITFEGTTYNGQTKVFDSNNVSSNASELKKGTFDYTFPNMAFAVAGKYEQAYFSIVKDGKRDSTAGFEIYVDGNADIDAPEAETIITEYNKLVAELNKLQNEAIDEMDQNFTVAQERIVELEGQISDLRSQIEQALADFETGNFWTKEESFNKEQSSANVVDQVIGKESNIEATSLDFKDKVSGSLVENVNKIASTQYTSLLPPSNGTWLEFPQADIDKVKALDKELFLRNEKANGYMQQVLICYDVLAYLINRLGENFFTDRGAKEVSSQVTVIRSMISGIAGNVWGYGSGPNGNKMTFQVWTPVRNKWEGSLTTTNSTVTKIKRSVGSTNEFIDSTGKMYFLVNAEPGDGVTASTLNIDYVSLQFDLNVSANDYIKSMMAAYCGEKESGTWIQKEQSLGADEDMNDFNEIGTYTVSYNHRINQPANIGSQQGWLTVYQASPTSSVVSQEVIYPNAGASKGGARMFARNLLNKNTNLWGDWQEITKLFASQLEVINGTSDDKMISPKTLADTIKFKEVFKEGIALSNVANEGTLVPHGDSVGGSLNHVNNRPYTVNSDGSFTFKRATNLLVTGGMKLVVGDTNPTDYLHVNAYVNNALNEFIALGATAATNGTLRLTWSAMGQRVISVNSGDVLSLKIGLRSGKQAFAVQLTSLKIEEV
;
A
#
# COMPACT_ATOMS: atom_id res chain seq x y z
N MET A 1 62.65 -53.04 32.66
CA MET A 1 62.86 -54.08 31.63
C MET A 1 63.95 -53.58 30.71
N SER A 2 65.00 -54.36 30.47
CA SER A 2 66.05 -53.98 29.51
C SER A 2 65.49 -54.22 28.10
N ASN A 3 65.40 -53.18 27.28
CA ASN A 3 65.08 -53.34 25.86
C ASN A 3 66.12 -54.27 25.23
N LYS A 4 65.69 -55.12 24.30
CA LYS A 4 66.60 -56.01 23.60
C LYS A 4 67.44 -55.18 22.62
N ILE A 5 68.76 -55.38 22.62
CA ILE A 5 69.68 -54.62 21.78
C ILE A 5 69.93 -55.40 20.47
N LEU A 6 69.73 -54.75 19.33
CA LEU A 6 70.07 -55.24 18.00
C LEU A 6 71.25 -54.43 17.46
N ASN A 7 72.40 -55.07 17.27
CA ASN A 7 73.56 -54.44 16.62
C ASN A 7 73.59 -54.87 15.15
N LEU A 8 73.40 -53.93 14.24
CA LEU A 8 73.25 -54.17 12.81
C LEU A 8 74.30 -53.37 12.03
N ASP A 9 74.75 -53.92 10.89
CA ASP A 9 75.75 -53.24 10.03
C ASP A 9 75.18 -52.99 8.62
N LEU A 10 75.44 -51.80 8.08
CA LEU A 10 75.10 -51.41 6.70
C LEU A 10 76.01 -52.07 5.65
N SER A 11 77.23 -52.47 6.01
CA SER A 11 78.14 -53.24 5.15
C SER A 11 77.66 -54.66 4.88
N LYS A 12 76.68 -55.13 5.68
CA LYS A 12 76.14 -56.50 5.67
C LYS A 12 77.19 -57.55 6.03
N ASP A 13 78.22 -57.16 6.80
CA ASP A 13 79.19 -58.10 7.36
C ASP A 13 78.49 -59.07 8.34
N PRO A 14 78.88 -60.37 8.36
CA PRO A 14 78.17 -61.39 9.13
C PRO A 14 78.42 -61.24 10.64
N ILE A 15 77.59 -60.40 11.27
CA ILE A 15 77.41 -60.37 12.72
C ILE A 15 76.36 -61.44 13.07
N MET A 16 76.56 -62.18 14.17
CA MET A 16 75.61 -63.21 14.61
C MET A 16 74.18 -62.61 14.69
N PRO A 17 73.20 -63.09 13.90
CA PRO A 17 71.91 -62.42 13.79
C PRO A 17 71.16 -62.53 15.12
N ALA A 18 70.77 -61.37 15.66
CA ALA A 18 69.93 -61.31 16.83
C ALA A 18 68.51 -61.80 16.48
N ILE A 19 67.91 -62.59 17.38
CA ILE A 19 66.57 -63.17 17.18
C ILE A 19 65.55 -62.40 18.01
N VAL A 20 64.42 -61.98 17.47
CA VAL A 20 63.28 -61.39 18.19
C VAL A 20 62.17 -62.44 18.32
N TYR A 21 61.53 -62.54 19.49
CA TYR A 21 60.42 -63.49 19.74
C TYR A 21 59.17 -62.73 20.17
N GLY A 22 58.03 -62.98 19.53
CA GLY A 22 56.72 -62.47 19.93
C GLY A 22 55.63 -63.55 19.85
N ARG A 23 54.40 -63.26 20.27
CA ARG A 23 53.23 -64.14 20.16
C ARG A 23 52.11 -63.51 19.34
N VAL A 24 51.22 -64.34 18.79
CA VAL A 24 50.10 -63.86 17.97
C VAL A 24 49.16 -62.94 18.77
N GLY A 25 49.09 -61.68 18.36
CA GLY A 25 48.23 -60.68 19.01
C GLY A 25 48.90 -59.89 20.15
N ASP A 26 50.22 -59.98 20.31
CA ASP A 26 50.96 -59.08 21.20
C ASP A 26 50.73 -57.59 20.80
N ASP A 27 49.95 -56.88 21.61
CA ASP A 27 49.51 -55.51 21.31
C ASP A 27 50.41 -54.45 21.98
N ARG A 28 51.56 -54.20 21.34
CA ARG A 28 52.46 -53.03 21.54
C ARG A 28 53.39 -53.01 22.77
N LEU A 29 53.94 -54.14 23.21
CA LEU A 29 54.93 -54.15 24.31
C LEU A 29 56.37 -54.52 23.91
N GLN A 30 56.65 -54.84 22.64
CA GLN A 30 57.99 -55.24 22.22
C GLN A 30 58.75 -54.10 21.52
N THR A 31 59.61 -53.43 22.30
CA THR A 31 60.56 -52.41 21.82
C THR A 31 61.99 -52.96 21.83
N VAL A 32 62.72 -52.70 20.74
CA VAL A 32 64.14 -53.05 20.60
C VAL A 32 64.97 -51.77 20.43
N THR A 33 66.15 -51.75 21.02
CA THR A 33 67.13 -50.68 20.79
C THR A 33 68.07 -51.14 19.69
N VAL A 34 68.11 -50.40 18.59
CA VAL A 34 68.91 -50.73 17.40
C VAL A 34 70.14 -49.83 17.37
N ASN A 35 71.32 -50.43 17.26
CA ASN A 35 72.58 -49.74 16.99
C ASN A 35 73.05 -50.09 15.59
N VAL A 36 73.31 -49.07 14.77
CA VAL A 36 73.75 -49.21 13.38
C VAL A 36 75.20 -48.78 13.23
N ALA A 37 76.01 -49.69 12.68
CA ALA A 37 77.39 -49.44 12.32
C ALA A 37 77.62 -49.56 10.80
N ARG A 38 78.79 -49.12 10.35
CA ARG A 38 79.32 -49.34 9.01
C ARG A 38 80.78 -49.77 9.14
N ARG A 39 81.06 -51.08 9.07
CA ARG A 39 82.43 -51.64 9.24
C ARG A 39 83.08 -51.15 10.54
N ASP A 40 82.41 -51.41 11.66
CA ASP A 40 82.84 -51.04 13.02
C ASP A 40 82.90 -49.53 13.32
N GLU A 41 82.53 -48.66 12.38
CA GLU A 41 82.33 -47.23 12.62
C GLU A 41 80.86 -46.90 12.91
N VAL A 42 80.63 -45.99 13.85
CA VAL A 42 79.28 -45.51 14.20
C VAL A 42 78.63 -44.80 13.01
N ALA A 43 77.42 -45.21 12.63
CA ALA A 43 76.69 -44.57 11.54
C ALA A 43 75.89 -43.34 12.03
N ASP A 44 76.18 -42.14 11.54
CA ASP A 44 75.33 -40.97 11.81
C ASP A 44 74.04 -41.03 10.99
N LEU A 45 72.91 -41.23 11.67
CA LEU A 45 71.58 -41.37 11.08
C LEU A 45 70.78 -40.05 11.07
N THR A 46 71.41 -38.91 11.33
CA THR A 46 70.72 -37.62 11.35
C THR A 46 70.12 -37.26 9.99
N GLY A 47 68.80 -37.09 9.95
CA GLY A 47 68.05 -36.70 8.76
C GLY A 47 67.88 -37.82 7.73
N TYR A 48 67.96 -39.08 8.16
CA TYR A 48 67.56 -40.25 7.35
C TYR A 48 66.15 -40.70 7.75
N ASP A 49 65.38 -41.18 6.77
CA ASP A 49 64.14 -41.91 6.98
C ASP A 49 64.49 -43.39 7.26
N ILE A 50 64.07 -43.89 8.42
CA ILE A 50 64.34 -45.25 8.89
C ILE A 50 63.04 -46.05 8.82
N THR A 51 63.05 -47.17 8.09
CA THR A 51 61.87 -48.01 7.89
C THR A 51 62.21 -49.46 8.23
N PHE A 52 61.44 -50.07 9.13
CA PHE A 52 61.43 -51.52 9.28
C PHE A 52 60.72 -52.14 8.08
N GLU A 53 61.37 -53.14 7.48
CA GLU A 53 60.80 -53.91 6.39
C GLU A 53 60.89 -55.41 6.71
N GLY A 54 59.74 -56.08 6.71
CA GLY A 54 59.66 -57.50 7.01
C GLY A 54 58.61 -58.24 6.19
N THR A 55 58.83 -59.54 5.99
CA THR A 55 57.87 -60.47 5.37
C THR A 55 57.63 -61.63 6.34
N THR A 56 56.37 -61.82 6.75
CA THR A 56 55.97 -62.86 7.71
C THR A 56 56.00 -64.27 7.10
N TYR A 57 55.82 -65.29 7.94
CA TYR A 57 55.89 -66.71 7.55
C TYR A 57 55.02 -67.04 6.31
N ASN A 58 55.64 -67.68 5.31
CA ASN A 58 55.06 -68.02 4.00
C ASN A 58 54.56 -66.80 3.19
N GLY A 59 55.14 -65.62 3.41
CA GLY A 59 54.82 -64.42 2.64
C GLY A 59 53.43 -63.85 2.88
N GLN A 60 52.75 -64.25 3.96
CA GLN A 60 51.35 -63.91 4.20
C GLN A 60 51.12 -62.40 4.40
N THR A 61 52.08 -61.71 5.02
CA THR A 61 51.99 -60.27 5.28
C THR A 61 53.33 -59.61 5.03
N LYS A 62 53.31 -58.45 4.37
CA LYS A 62 54.46 -57.54 4.28
C LYS A 62 54.27 -56.37 5.24
N VAL A 63 55.26 -56.10 6.07
CA VAL A 63 55.24 -55.04 7.07
C VAL A 63 56.27 -53.99 6.67
N PHE A 64 55.80 -52.78 6.39
CA PHE A 64 56.63 -51.60 6.12
C PHE A 64 56.24 -50.54 7.14
N ASP A 65 57.14 -50.21 8.07
CA ASP A 65 56.82 -49.30 9.16
C ASP A 65 57.95 -48.31 9.42
N SER A 66 57.62 -47.02 9.30
CA SER A 66 58.53 -45.89 9.60
C SER A 66 58.02 -45.05 10.77
N ASN A 67 56.83 -45.33 11.29
CA ASN A 67 56.16 -44.48 12.27
C ASN A 67 56.51 -44.85 13.71
N ASN A 68 57.00 -46.07 13.96
CA ASN A 68 57.33 -46.56 15.30
C ASN A 68 58.83 -46.52 15.63
N VAL A 69 59.60 -45.69 14.92
CA VAL A 69 60.99 -45.35 15.29
C VAL A 69 60.98 -44.19 16.27
N SER A 70 61.63 -44.36 17.43
CA SER A 70 61.78 -43.35 18.47
C SER A 70 63.25 -43.12 18.77
N SER A 71 63.74 -41.90 18.58
CA SER A 71 65.13 -41.51 18.91
C SER A 71 65.22 -40.00 19.09
N ASN A 72 66.24 -39.53 19.80
CA ASN A 72 66.60 -38.11 19.85
C ASN A 72 67.80 -37.79 18.95
N ALA A 73 68.03 -36.52 18.65
CA ALA A 73 69.09 -36.09 17.74
C ALA A 73 70.52 -36.48 18.19
N SER A 74 70.76 -36.69 19.49
CA SER A 74 72.05 -37.14 20.02
C SER A 74 72.27 -38.63 19.80
N GLU A 75 71.20 -39.43 19.89
CA GLU A 75 71.20 -40.87 19.65
C GLU A 75 71.30 -41.21 18.17
N LEU A 76 70.59 -40.49 17.30
CA LEU A 76 70.73 -40.66 15.84
C LEU A 76 72.17 -40.39 15.37
N LYS A 77 72.86 -39.40 15.95
CA LYS A 77 74.30 -39.16 15.67
C LYS A 77 75.20 -40.32 16.10
N LYS A 78 74.74 -41.14 17.05
CA LYS A 78 75.42 -42.34 17.53
C LYS A 78 74.94 -43.62 16.82
N GLY A 79 74.09 -43.49 15.80
CA GLY A 79 73.52 -44.63 15.09
C GLY A 79 72.51 -45.43 15.89
N THR A 80 71.92 -44.85 16.93
CA THR A 80 71.02 -45.55 17.85
C THR A 80 69.58 -45.03 17.73
N PHE A 81 68.63 -45.95 17.71
CA PHE A 81 67.20 -45.65 17.82
C PHE A 81 66.44 -46.81 18.47
N ASP A 82 65.32 -46.51 19.11
CA ASP A 82 64.36 -47.52 19.55
C ASP A 82 63.33 -47.77 18.46
N TYR A 83 62.92 -49.02 18.30
CA TYR A 83 61.84 -49.41 17.40
C TYR A 83 60.83 -50.28 18.12
N THR A 84 59.56 -49.89 18.08
CA THR A 84 58.44 -50.67 18.62
C THR A 84 57.73 -51.38 17.49
N PHE A 85 57.66 -52.71 17.55
CA PHE A 85 56.99 -53.48 16.49
C PHE A 85 55.48 -53.19 16.45
N PRO A 86 54.87 -52.95 15.28
CA PRO A 86 53.43 -52.79 15.14
C PRO A 86 52.71 -54.13 15.35
N ASN A 87 51.42 -54.11 15.73
CA ASN A 87 50.62 -55.33 15.98
C ASN A 87 50.67 -56.31 14.78
N MET A 88 50.58 -55.78 13.56
CA MET A 88 50.70 -56.54 12.31
C MET A 88 52.05 -57.28 12.14
N ALA A 89 53.10 -56.91 12.88
CA ALA A 89 54.36 -57.67 12.91
C ALA A 89 54.26 -58.99 13.70
N PHE A 90 53.24 -59.18 14.52
CA PHE A 90 53.01 -60.44 15.24
C PHE A 90 51.71 -61.12 14.84
N ALA A 91 51.12 -60.77 13.69
CA ALA A 91 49.82 -61.32 13.27
C ALA A 91 49.88 -62.78 12.76
N VAL A 92 51.06 -63.27 12.33
CA VAL A 92 51.21 -64.58 11.69
C VAL A 92 52.23 -65.42 12.46
N ALA A 93 51.78 -66.53 13.04
CA ALA A 93 52.66 -67.49 13.70
C ALA A 93 53.65 -68.10 12.71
N GLY A 94 54.91 -68.24 13.14
CA GLY A 94 56.00 -68.81 12.36
C GLY A 94 57.22 -67.89 12.26
N LYS A 95 58.24 -68.39 11.56
CA LYS A 95 59.49 -67.66 11.31
C LYS A 95 59.29 -66.64 10.17
N TYR A 96 59.74 -65.41 10.35
CA TYR A 96 59.83 -64.43 9.27
C TYR A 96 60.71 -64.91 8.12
N GLU A 97 60.36 -64.57 6.88
CA GLU A 97 61.19 -64.84 5.72
C GLU A 97 62.35 -63.85 5.59
N GLN A 98 62.10 -62.59 5.96
CA GLN A 98 63.08 -61.52 5.93
C GLN A 98 62.69 -60.40 6.89
N ALA A 99 63.65 -59.81 7.60
CA ALA A 99 63.46 -58.62 8.42
C ALA A 99 64.75 -57.78 8.46
N TYR A 100 64.66 -56.48 8.17
CA TYR A 100 65.79 -55.56 8.16
C TYR A 100 65.30 -54.10 8.28
N PHE A 101 66.22 -53.15 8.46
CA PHE A 101 65.92 -51.73 8.36
C PHE A 101 66.45 -51.14 7.05
N SER A 102 65.59 -50.40 6.36
CA SER A 102 65.93 -49.53 5.25
C SER A 102 66.23 -48.13 5.77
N ILE A 103 67.27 -47.49 5.24
CA ILE A 103 67.73 -46.17 5.64
C ILE A 103 67.83 -45.31 4.37
N VAL A 104 67.00 -44.26 4.26
CA VAL A 104 66.86 -43.45 3.04
C VAL A 104 67.18 -41.99 3.32
N LYS A 105 67.98 -41.36 2.45
CA LYS A 105 68.22 -39.90 2.47
C LYS A 105 68.50 -39.38 1.08
N ASP A 106 67.94 -38.23 0.73
CA ASP A 106 68.07 -37.60 -0.59
C ASP A 106 67.73 -38.55 -1.75
N GLY A 107 66.71 -39.40 -1.56
CA GLY A 107 66.26 -40.40 -2.54
C GLY A 107 67.21 -41.59 -2.75
N LYS A 108 68.28 -41.71 -1.95
CA LYS A 108 69.21 -42.84 -1.98
C LYS A 108 68.93 -43.79 -0.82
N ARG A 109 68.86 -45.09 -1.12
CA ARG A 109 68.55 -46.14 -0.16
C ARG A 109 69.78 -46.96 0.19
N ASP A 110 69.97 -47.20 1.47
CA ASP A 110 70.85 -48.23 2.03
C ASP A 110 70.03 -49.14 2.97
N SER A 111 70.58 -50.28 3.38
CA SER A 111 69.88 -51.22 4.27
C SER A 111 70.84 -51.97 5.18
N THR A 112 70.35 -52.33 6.37
CA THR A 112 71.09 -53.17 7.32
C THR A 112 71.21 -54.62 6.85
N ALA A 113 72.09 -55.39 7.48
CA ALA A 113 71.98 -56.84 7.52
C ALA A 113 70.60 -57.28 8.05
N GLY A 114 70.16 -58.46 7.63
CA GLY A 114 68.90 -59.05 8.09
C GLY A 114 69.01 -59.63 9.51
N PHE A 115 67.90 -59.60 10.25
CA PHE A 115 67.77 -60.24 11.57
C PHE A 115 66.55 -61.16 11.60
N GLU A 116 66.46 -62.00 12.63
CA GLU A 116 65.47 -63.08 12.69
C GLU A 116 64.32 -62.72 13.62
N ILE A 117 63.08 -63.06 13.22
CA ILE A 117 61.87 -62.87 14.05
C ILE A 117 61.07 -64.18 14.05
N TYR A 118 60.71 -64.66 15.24
CA TYR A 118 59.84 -65.82 15.45
C TYR A 118 58.57 -65.39 16.18
N VAL A 119 57.42 -65.73 15.61
CA VAL A 119 56.11 -65.48 16.21
C VAL A 119 55.51 -66.81 16.68
N ASP A 120 55.37 -66.99 17.98
CA ASP A 120 54.74 -68.18 18.55
C ASP A 120 53.21 -68.07 18.45
N GLY A 121 52.54 -69.20 18.23
CA GLY A 121 51.07 -69.27 18.31
C GLY A 121 50.55 -69.06 19.73
N ASN A 122 49.27 -68.69 19.85
CA ASN A 122 48.61 -68.58 21.14
C ASN A 122 48.41 -69.97 21.76
N ALA A 123 48.33 -70.03 23.09
CA ALA A 123 47.84 -71.23 23.76
C ALA A 123 46.36 -71.42 23.39
N ASP A 124 45.93 -72.67 23.17
CA ASP A 124 44.52 -72.99 22.89
C ASP A 124 43.60 -72.33 23.93
N ILE A 125 42.56 -71.62 23.47
CA ILE A 125 41.49 -71.07 24.33
C ILE A 125 40.71 -72.24 24.93
N ASP A 126 40.65 -72.33 26.25
CA ASP A 126 39.84 -73.32 26.94
C ASP A 126 38.39 -72.84 27.19
N ALA A 127 37.48 -73.78 27.49
CA ALA A 127 36.05 -73.53 27.59
C ALA A 127 35.61 -72.42 28.59
N PRO A 128 36.30 -72.19 29.72
CA PRO A 128 36.01 -71.06 30.62
C PRO A 128 36.33 -69.67 30.02
N GLU A 129 37.37 -69.57 29.19
CA GLU A 129 37.75 -68.31 28.54
C GLU A 129 36.81 -67.97 27.36
N ALA A 130 36.28 -68.99 26.68
CA ALA A 130 35.18 -68.82 25.72
C ALA A 130 33.91 -68.23 26.36
N GLU A 131 33.61 -68.59 27.63
CA GLU A 131 32.50 -68.01 28.40
C GLU A 131 32.69 -66.50 28.64
N THR A 132 33.94 -66.05 28.79
CA THR A 132 34.27 -64.62 29.01
C THR A 132 34.16 -63.82 27.71
N ILE A 133 34.62 -64.37 26.58
CA ILE A 133 34.42 -63.76 25.25
C ILE A 133 32.93 -63.73 24.87
N ILE A 134 32.18 -64.81 25.15
CA ILE A 134 30.72 -64.84 24.96
C ILE A 134 30.03 -63.81 25.87
N THR A 135 30.53 -63.59 27.08
CA THR A 135 30.00 -62.57 28.01
C THR A 135 30.21 -61.15 27.49
N GLU A 136 31.41 -60.80 27.02
CA GLU A 136 31.69 -59.48 26.42
C GLU A 136 30.95 -59.28 25.08
N TYR A 137 30.82 -60.34 24.27
CA TYR A 137 29.99 -60.32 23.07
C TYR A 137 28.51 -60.07 23.40
N ASN A 138 27.97 -60.73 24.43
CA ASN A 138 26.60 -60.51 24.89
C ASN A 138 26.38 -59.09 25.44
N LYS A 139 27.38 -58.49 26.10
CA LYS A 139 27.32 -57.08 26.51
C LYS A 139 27.26 -56.15 25.31
N LEU A 140 28.07 -56.39 24.28
CA LEU A 140 28.05 -55.60 23.05
C LEU A 140 26.71 -55.71 22.33
N VAL A 141 26.13 -56.92 22.25
CA VAL A 141 24.78 -57.13 21.69
C VAL A 141 23.71 -56.41 22.51
N ALA A 142 23.81 -56.44 23.84
CA ALA A 142 22.87 -55.71 24.71
C ALA A 142 22.99 -54.19 24.53
N GLU A 143 24.21 -53.67 24.37
CA GLU A 143 24.46 -52.25 24.13
C GLU A 143 23.98 -51.82 22.73
N LEU A 144 24.21 -52.63 21.69
CA LEU A 144 23.66 -52.42 20.34
C LEU A 144 22.13 -52.40 20.34
N ASN A 145 21.49 -53.35 21.01
CA ASN A 145 20.03 -53.40 21.12
C ASN A 145 19.49 -52.19 21.89
N LYS A 146 20.19 -51.76 22.95
CA LYS A 146 19.83 -50.55 23.70
C LYS A 146 19.90 -49.31 22.80
N LEU A 147 21.00 -49.14 22.06
CA LEU A 147 21.22 -47.99 21.18
C LEU A 147 20.22 -47.99 20.01
N GLN A 148 19.88 -49.17 19.50
CA GLN A 148 18.85 -49.34 18.47
C GLN A 148 17.46 -48.95 19.00
N ASN A 149 17.11 -49.38 20.22
CA ASN A 149 15.83 -49.01 20.84
C ASN A 149 15.77 -47.51 21.14
N GLU A 150 16.85 -46.91 21.65
CA GLU A 150 16.93 -45.45 21.86
C GLU A 150 16.75 -44.67 20.55
N ALA A 151 17.36 -45.14 19.45
CA ALA A 151 17.19 -44.53 18.14
C ALA A 151 15.76 -44.68 17.59
N ILE A 152 15.10 -45.82 17.83
CA ILE A 152 13.69 -46.03 17.47
C ILE A 152 12.79 -45.11 18.29
N ASP A 153 13.00 -45.01 19.60
CA ASP A 153 12.24 -44.13 20.50
C ASP A 153 12.38 -42.65 20.10
N GLU A 154 13.60 -42.21 19.76
CA GLU A 154 13.84 -40.85 19.25
C GLU A 154 13.13 -40.61 17.92
N MET A 155 13.13 -41.61 17.02
CA MET A 155 12.45 -41.51 15.74
C MET A 155 10.93 -41.45 15.90
N ASP A 156 10.36 -42.24 16.82
CA ASP A 156 8.93 -42.23 17.14
C ASP A 156 8.51 -40.91 17.80
N GLN A 157 9.34 -40.34 18.67
CA GLN A 157 9.11 -38.99 19.24
C GLN A 157 9.13 -37.93 18.14
N ASN A 158 10.12 -37.95 17.25
CA ASN A 158 10.21 -37.00 16.14
C ASN A 158 9.01 -37.14 15.18
N PHE A 159 8.54 -38.37 14.94
CA PHE A 159 7.36 -38.63 14.12
C PHE A 159 6.09 -38.10 14.78
N THR A 160 5.94 -38.29 16.09
CA THR A 160 4.82 -37.76 16.87
C THR A 160 4.79 -36.22 16.80
N VAL A 161 5.93 -35.56 17.02
CA VAL A 161 6.04 -34.10 16.92
C VAL A 161 5.72 -33.60 15.51
N ALA A 162 6.21 -34.29 14.47
CA ALA A 162 5.88 -33.94 13.10
C ALA A 162 4.38 -34.09 12.81
N GLN A 163 3.74 -35.13 13.35
CA GLN A 163 2.31 -35.38 13.21
C GLN A 163 1.46 -34.31 13.92
N GLU A 164 1.82 -33.91 15.14
CA GLU A 164 1.17 -32.80 15.84
C GLU A 164 1.24 -31.50 15.04
N ARG A 165 2.40 -31.22 14.43
CA ARG A 165 2.60 -30.01 13.62
C ARG A 165 1.80 -30.03 12.31
N ILE A 166 1.58 -31.22 11.73
CA ILE A 166 0.69 -31.39 10.59
C ILE A 166 -0.76 -31.07 11.00
N VAL A 167 -1.23 -31.58 12.14
CA VAL A 167 -2.59 -31.28 12.65
C VAL A 167 -2.76 -29.77 12.91
N GLU A 168 -1.74 -29.10 13.47
CA GLU A 168 -1.77 -27.65 13.66
C GLU A 168 -1.89 -26.90 12.32
N LEU A 169 -1.09 -27.29 11.33
CA LEU A 169 -1.14 -26.70 9.98
C LEU A 169 -2.49 -26.96 9.30
N GLU A 170 -3.09 -28.14 9.47
CA GLU A 170 -4.44 -28.45 8.98
C GLU A 170 -5.49 -27.52 9.61
N GLY A 171 -5.38 -27.25 10.92
CA GLY A 171 -6.23 -26.28 11.62
C GLY A 171 -6.07 -24.87 11.07
N GLN A 172 -4.82 -24.40 10.91
CA GLN A 172 -4.53 -23.08 10.34
C GLN A 172 -5.07 -22.94 8.90
N ILE A 173 -4.95 -23.98 8.07
CA ILE A 173 -5.50 -24.01 6.71
C ILE A 173 -7.03 -23.95 6.74
N SER A 174 -7.68 -24.64 7.68
CA SER A 174 -9.13 -24.59 7.86
C SER A 174 -9.60 -23.20 8.25
N ASP A 175 -8.92 -22.55 9.19
CA ASP A 175 -9.22 -21.18 9.62
C ASP A 175 -9.06 -20.18 8.47
N LEU A 176 -7.95 -20.28 7.71
CA LEU A 176 -7.74 -19.45 6.52
C LEU A 176 -8.84 -19.66 5.47
N ARG A 177 -9.26 -20.91 5.24
CA ARG A 177 -10.38 -21.21 4.33
C ARG A 177 -11.66 -20.54 4.79
N SER A 178 -12.00 -20.62 6.08
CA SER A 178 -13.19 -19.97 6.63
C SER A 178 -13.12 -18.45 6.49
N GLN A 179 -11.95 -17.84 6.75
CA GLN A 179 -11.76 -16.40 6.53
C GLN A 179 -11.91 -15.99 5.07
N ILE A 180 -11.40 -16.80 4.13
CA ILE A 180 -11.55 -16.56 2.68
C ILE A 180 -13.02 -16.70 2.26
N GLU A 181 -13.72 -17.74 2.72
CA GLU A 181 -15.14 -17.94 2.44
C GLU A 181 -15.99 -16.79 3.00
N GLN A 182 -15.69 -16.32 4.22
CA GLN A 182 -16.33 -15.14 4.79
C GLN A 182 -16.04 -13.89 3.96
N ALA A 183 -14.78 -13.65 3.56
CA ALA A 183 -14.41 -12.53 2.71
C ALA A 183 -15.07 -12.57 1.33
N LEU A 184 -15.25 -13.77 0.75
CA LEU A 184 -16.00 -13.98 -0.49
C LEU A 184 -17.48 -13.72 -0.31
N ALA A 185 -18.09 -14.20 0.77
CA ALA A 185 -19.48 -13.90 1.10
C ALA A 185 -19.69 -12.39 1.33
N ASP A 186 -18.78 -11.72 2.01
CA ASP A 186 -18.80 -10.27 2.23
C ASP A 186 -18.62 -9.50 0.90
N PHE A 187 -17.81 -10.02 -0.02
CA PHE A 187 -17.64 -9.48 -1.36
C PHE A 187 -18.90 -9.66 -2.23
N GLU A 188 -19.48 -10.87 -2.26
CA GLU A 188 -20.70 -11.18 -3.02
C GLU A 188 -21.94 -10.46 -2.47
N THR A 189 -22.00 -10.21 -1.16
CA THR A 189 -23.07 -9.46 -0.51
C THR A 189 -22.90 -7.94 -0.58
N GLY A 190 -21.81 -7.45 -1.19
CA GLY A 190 -21.57 -6.03 -1.40
C GLY A 190 -21.24 -5.25 -0.12
N ASN A 191 -20.67 -5.92 0.90
CA ASN A 191 -20.25 -5.29 2.16
C ASN A 191 -18.85 -4.66 2.07
N PHE A 192 -18.37 -4.37 0.86
CA PHE A 192 -17.12 -3.66 0.61
C PHE A 192 -17.44 -2.34 -0.10
N TRP A 193 -17.13 -1.23 0.57
CA TRP A 193 -17.25 0.08 -0.04
C TRP A 193 -15.90 0.48 -0.62
N THR A 194 -15.79 0.55 -1.95
CA THR A 194 -14.72 1.39 -2.51
C THR A 194 -15.02 2.85 -2.16
N LYS A 195 -13.99 3.67 -2.00
CA LYS A 195 -14.12 5.10 -1.68
C LYS A 195 -14.97 5.85 -2.72
N GLU A 196 -15.11 5.29 -3.93
CA GLU A 196 -15.97 5.78 -5.01
C GLU A 196 -17.43 5.33 -4.86
N GLU A 197 -17.69 4.10 -4.40
CA GLU A 197 -19.05 3.56 -4.25
C GLU A 197 -19.76 4.05 -2.99
N SER A 198 -19.05 4.51 -1.95
CA SER A 198 -19.65 5.11 -0.75
C SER A 198 -20.44 6.39 -1.05
N PHE A 199 -20.06 7.12 -2.10
CA PHE A 199 -20.59 8.47 -2.38
C PHE A 199 -21.48 8.55 -3.62
N ASN A 200 -21.59 7.49 -4.43
CA ASN A 200 -22.27 7.52 -5.73
C ASN A 200 -23.62 6.77 -5.79
N LYS A 201 -24.17 6.33 -4.66
CA LYS A 201 -25.55 5.81 -4.58
C LYS A 201 -26.35 6.62 -3.56
N GLU A 202 -27.41 7.27 -3.99
CA GLU A 202 -28.38 7.98 -3.11
C GLU A 202 -28.96 7.06 -2.00
N GLN A 203 -28.86 5.74 -2.14
CA GLN A 203 -29.33 4.76 -1.15
C GLN A 203 -28.33 4.39 -0.04
N SER A 204 -27.02 4.65 -0.19
CA SER A 204 -26.02 4.27 0.82
C SER A 204 -26.00 5.22 2.01
N SER A 205 -26.15 6.53 1.76
CA SER A 205 -26.25 7.55 2.80
C SER A 205 -27.49 7.36 3.67
N ALA A 206 -28.63 6.98 3.10
CA ALA A 206 -29.87 6.77 3.85
C ALA A 206 -29.78 5.58 4.83
N ASN A 207 -29.19 4.46 4.40
CA ASN A 207 -29.08 3.25 5.21
C ASN A 207 -28.04 3.36 6.33
N VAL A 208 -26.95 4.10 6.13
CA VAL A 208 -25.95 4.37 7.17
C VAL A 208 -26.54 5.27 8.26
N VAL A 209 -27.36 6.25 7.89
CA VAL A 209 -28.02 7.16 8.86
C VAL A 209 -29.07 6.41 9.71
N ASP A 210 -29.83 5.49 9.13
CA ASP A 210 -30.79 4.65 9.85
C ASP A 210 -30.11 3.66 10.82
N GLN A 211 -28.93 3.14 10.48
CA GLN A 211 -28.16 2.21 11.32
C GLN A 211 -27.42 2.90 12.48
N VAL A 212 -26.94 4.13 12.32
CA VAL A 212 -26.10 4.81 13.32
C VAL A 212 -26.91 5.40 14.48
N ILE A 213 -28.17 5.78 14.27
CA ILE A 213 -28.91 6.60 15.26
C ILE A 213 -29.92 5.79 16.08
N GLY A 214 -30.38 4.63 15.57
CA GLY A 214 -31.56 4.00 16.13
C GLY A 214 -32.79 4.91 16.00
N LYS A 215 -33.98 4.35 16.16
CA LYS A 215 -35.23 5.10 15.98
C LYS A 215 -35.34 6.25 17.01
N GLU A 216 -35.63 7.44 16.48
CA GLU A 216 -36.22 8.60 17.15
C GLU A 216 -35.56 9.04 18.46
N SER A 217 -34.58 9.94 18.36
CA SER A 217 -34.26 10.89 19.43
C SER A 217 -34.73 12.29 19.02
N ASN A 218 -35.48 12.93 19.92
CA ASN A 218 -35.88 14.34 19.79
C ASN A 218 -34.73 15.23 20.25
N ILE A 219 -34.47 16.32 19.51
CA ILE A 219 -33.48 17.32 19.92
C ILE A 219 -34.13 18.28 20.92
N GLU A 220 -33.82 18.14 22.21
CA GLU A 220 -34.40 19.03 23.23
C GLU A 220 -33.57 20.32 23.46
N ALA A 221 -34.32 21.42 23.65
CA ALA A 221 -33.93 22.79 23.98
C ALA A 221 -33.13 23.60 22.93
N THR A 222 -33.81 24.60 22.34
CA THR A 222 -33.21 25.68 21.53
C THR A 222 -33.44 27.04 22.21
N SER A 223 -32.42 27.91 22.17
CA SER A 223 -32.50 29.28 22.69
C SER A 223 -32.14 30.28 21.58
N LEU A 224 -32.97 31.32 21.43
CA LEU A 224 -32.71 32.48 20.60
C LEU A 224 -32.42 33.67 21.53
N ASP A 225 -31.35 34.37 21.26
CA ASP A 225 -30.93 35.58 21.97
C ASP A 225 -30.27 36.57 20.97
N PHE A 226 -29.60 37.57 21.51
CA PHE A 226 -28.89 38.60 20.73
C PHE A 226 -27.37 38.41 20.74
N LYS A 227 -26.89 37.22 21.10
CA LYS A 227 -25.47 36.89 20.97
C LYS A 227 -25.07 37.01 19.49
N ASP A 228 -23.91 37.60 19.26
CA ASP A 228 -23.32 37.85 17.94
C ASP A 228 -24.17 38.75 17.01
N LYS A 229 -25.20 39.43 17.55
CA LYS A 229 -26.03 40.36 16.77
C LYS A 229 -25.24 41.63 16.40
N VAL A 230 -25.27 41.94 15.11
CA VAL A 230 -24.83 43.23 14.55
C VAL A 230 -26.05 44.11 14.27
N SER A 231 -26.06 45.32 14.84
CA SER A 231 -27.11 46.32 14.65
C SER A 231 -27.33 46.63 13.16
N GLY A 232 -28.59 46.57 12.69
CA GLY A 232 -28.94 46.82 11.29
C GLY A 232 -28.65 45.69 10.30
N SER A 233 -28.04 44.58 10.74
CA SER A 233 -27.77 43.39 9.93
C SER A 233 -28.74 42.26 10.24
N LEU A 234 -29.01 41.38 9.28
CA LEU A 234 -29.76 40.12 9.47
C LEU A 234 -28.94 38.88 9.13
N VAL A 235 -27.65 39.05 8.85
CA VAL A 235 -26.78 37.96 8.40
C VAL A 235 -26.31 37.10 9.58
N GLU A 236 -25.76 37.73 10.61
CA GLU A 236 -25.16 37.05 11.76
C GLU A 236 -26.23 36.55 12.73
N ASN A 237 -27.25 37.38 12.98
CA ASN A 237 -28.38 37.08 13.83
C ASN A 237 -29.64 37.79 13.31
N VAL A 238 -30.64 37.00 12.98
CA VAL A 238 -31.90 37.44 12.33
C VAL A 238 -32.86 38.15 13.29
N ASN A 239 -32.65 38.05 14.60
CA ASN A 239 -33.51 38.66 15.62
C ASN A 239 -33.39 40.19 15.61
N LYS A 240 -34.44 40.90 16.05
CA LYS A 240 -34.45 42.36 16.16
C LYS A 240 -34.90 42.81 17.55
N ILE A 241 -34.28 43.88 18.04
CA ILE A 241 -34.71 44.55 19.27
C ILE A 241 -34.75 46.05 19.03
N ALA A 242 -35.83 46.67 19.46
CA ALA A 242 -36.10 48.08 19.20
C ALA A 242 -36.75 48.73 20.43
N SER A 243 -36.59 50.05 20.55
CA SER A 243 -37.27 50.83 21.59
C SER A 243 -38.05 51.98 20.99
N THR A 244 -39.03 52.43 21.75
CA THR A 244 -39.77 53.65 21.47
C THR A 244 -40.38 54.17 22.77
N GLN A 245 -40.95 55.36 22.72
CA GLN A 245 -41.69 55.96 23.79
C GLN A 245 -43.02 56.47 23.26
N TYR A 246 -44.11 56.12 23.93
CA TYR A 246 -45.45 56.52 23.47
C TYR A 246 -46.47 56.47 24.61
N THR A 247 -47.60 57.15 24.43
CA THR A 247 -48.68 57.21 25.43
C THR A 247 -49.58 55.98 25.44
N SER A 248 -49.39 55.06 24.50
CA SER A 248 -50.08 53.77 24.42
C SER A 248 -49.11 52.67 24.00
N LEU A 249 -49.44 51.41 24.28
CA LEU A 249 -48.66 50.29 23.80
C LEU A 249 -48.77 50.19 22.27
N LEU A 250 -47.62 50.23 21.57
CA LEU A 250 -47.60 50.19 20.12
C LEU A 250 -47.58 48.74 19.60
N PRO A 251 -48.26 48.42 18.47
CA PRO A 251 -48.15 47.11 17.86
C PRO A 251 -46.76 46.92 17.21
N PRO A 252 -46.30 45.67 17.00
CA PRO A 252 -45.02 45.40 16.36
C PRO A 252 -44.88 46.00 14.94
N SER A 253 -45.98 46.15 14.22
CA SER A 253 -46.01 46.70 12.86
C SER A 253 -45.88 48.23 12.78
N ASN A 254 -45.79 48.93 13.92
CA ASN A 254 -45.69 50.38 13.92
C ASN A 254 -44.31 50.87 13.40
N GLY A 255 -44.28 51.88 12.54
CA GLY A 255 -43.04 52.41 11.97
C GLY A 255 -42.16 53.22 12.93
N THR A 256 -42.62 53.52 14.16
CA THR A 256 -41.86 54.33 15.13
C THR A 256 -40.86 53.54 15.97
N TRP A 257 -40.74 52.23 15.76
CA TRP A 257 -39.76 51.40 16.46
C TRP A 257 -38.34 51.74 15.97
N LEU A 258 -37.46 52.12 16.89
CA LEU A 258 -36.06 52.41 16.61
C LEU A 258 -35.20 51.23 17.06
N GLU A 259 -34.54 50.57 16.11
CA GLU A 259 -33.62 49.46 16.40
C GLU A 259 -32.51 49.90 17.36
N PHE A 260 -32.09 49.00 18.25
CA PHE A 260 -31.02 49.30 19.19
C PHE A 260 -29.69 49.54 18.44
N PRO A 261 -28.94 50.60 18.77
CA PRO A 261 -27.55 50.71 18.36
C PRO A 261 -26.73 49.58 18.99
N GLN A 262 -25.57 49.26 18.40
CA GLN A 262 -24.73 48.15 18.85
C GLN A 262 -24.43 48.18 20.37
N ALA A 263 -24.13 49.36 20.92
CA ALA A 263 -23.84 49.53 22.35
C ALA A 263 -25.01 49.18 23.29
N ASP A 264 -26.25 49.23 22.79
CA ASP A 264 -27.43 48.80 23.55
C ASP A 264 -27.70 47.30 23.36
N ILE A 265 -27.41 46.75 22.18
CA ILE A 265 -27.46 45.30 21.91
C ILE A 265 -26.46 44.56 22.81
N ASP A 266 -25.26 45.12 22.97
CA ASP A 266 -24.20 44.52 23.78
C ASP A 266 -24.58 44.37 25.26
N LYS A 267 -25.54 45.17 25.75
CA LYS A 267 -26.05 45.14 27.13
C LYS A 267 -27.27 44.23 27.36
N VAL A 268 -27.75 43.56 26.30
CA VAL A 268 -28.94 42.70 26.39
C VAL A 268 -28.71 41.29 25.83
N LYS A 269 -27.49 41.02 25.34
CA LYS A 269 -27.12 39.76 24.69
C LYS A 269 -26.68 38.66 25.66
N ALA A 270 -26.35 39.00 26.90
CA ALA A 270 -25.89 38.06 27.93
C ALA A 270 -26.32 38.53 29.31
N LEU A 271 -26.41 37.61 30.28
CA LEU A 271 -26.66 37.96 31.67
C LEU A 271 -25.33 38.28 32.37
N ASP A 272 -24.92 39.54 32.33
CA ASP A 272 -23.60 39.99 32.80
C ASP A 272 -23.65 41.18 33.76
N LYS A 273 -24.86 41.69 34.05
CA LYS A 273 -25.16 42.85 34.91
C LYS A 273 -24.85 44.19 34.25
N GLU A 274 -24.49 44.24 32.98
CA GLU A 274 -24.44 45.49 32.22
C GLU A 274 -25.85 45.86 31.74
N LEU A 275 -26.39 46.96 32.26
CA LEU A 275 -27.80 47.28 32.04
C LEU A 275 -28.00 48.21 30.85
N PHE A 276 -28.81 47.77 29.90
CA PHE A 276 -29.54 48.68 29.03
C PHE A 276 -30.43 49.58 29.89
N LEU A 277 -30.30 50.90 29.72
CA LEU A 277 -31.06 51.90 30.44
C LEU A 277 -31.64 52.92 29.45
N ARG A 278 -32.97 53.07 29.48
CA ARG A 278 -33.69 54.16 28.80
C ARG A 278 -34.73 54.74 29.74
N ASN A 279 -34.89 56.05 29.68
CA ASN A 279 -35.88 56.78 30.47
C ASN A 279 -36.62 57.82 29.63
N GLU A 280 -37.90 58.03 29.94
CA GLU A 280 -38.76 59.05 29.34
C GLU A 280 -39.53 59.81 30.44
N LYS A 281 -39.45 61.13 30.44
CA LYS A 281 -40.05 62.00 31.46
C LYS A 281 -41.40 62.58 31.06
N ALA A 282 -41.73 62.61 29.77
CA ALA A 282 -42.95 63.22 29.28
C ALA A 282 -44.19 62.61 29.95
N ASN A 283 -45.12 63.47 30.37
CA ASN A 283 -46.33 63.05 31.06
C ASN A 283 -47.17 62.11 30.18
N GLY A 284 -47.50 60.94 30.71
CA GLY A 284 -48.25 59.89 30.04
C GLY A 284 -47.44 59.01 29.08
N TYR A 285 -46.17 59.31 28.81
CA TYR A 285 -45.34 58.48 27.93
C TYR A 285 -44.73 57.29 28.68
N MET A 286 -44.78 56.12 28.05
CA MET A 286 -44.17 54.89 28.55
C MET A 286 -42.95 54.54 27.70
N GLN A 287 -41.85 54.22 28.37
CA GLN A 287 -40.71 53.58 27.71
C GLN A 287 -41.08 52.13 27.34
N GLN A 288 -40.87 51.76 26.07
CA GLN A 288 -41.22 50.46 25.51
C GLN A 288 -40.02 49.85 24.78
N VAL A 289 -39.85 48.53 24.90
CA VAL A 289 -38.87 47.73 24.17
C VAL A 289 -39.59 46.57 23.48
N LEU A 290 -39.52 46.54 22.16
CA LEU A 290 -40.01 45.46 21.32
C LEU A 290 -38.88 44.47 21.07
N ILE A 291 -39.15 43.20 21.33
CA ILE A 291 -38.23 42.10 21.09
C ILE A 291 -38.87 41.20 20.03
N CYS A 292 -38.19 41.01 18.90
CA CYS A 292 -38.63 40.21 17.78
C CYS A 292 -37.67 39.04 17.57
N TYR A 293 -38.20 37.83 17.68
CA TYR A 293 -37.47 36.60 17.34
C TYR A 293 -37.97 36.08 16.00
N ASP A 294 -37.07 35.97 15.02
CA ASP A 294 -37.39 35.42 13.70
C ASP A 294 -37.15 33.90 13.71
N VAL A 295 -38.18 33.19 14.18
CA VAL A 295 -38.12 31.74 14.43
C VAL A 295 -37.97 30.97 13.12
N LEU A 296 -38.65 31.40 12.06
CA LEU A 296 -38.54 30.77 10.75
C LEU A 296 -37.13 30.94 10.18
N ALA A 297 -36.62 32.16 10.09
CA ALA A 297 -35.30 32.39 9.52
C ALA A 297 -34.20 31.68 10.33
N TYR A 298 -34.32 31.66 11.67
CA TYR A 298 -33.43 30.87 12.52
C TYR A 298 -33.45 29.37 12.18
N LEU A 299 -34.65 28.78 12.03
CA LEU A 299 -34.77 27.36 11.72
C LEU A 299 -34.35 27.03 10.28
N ILE A 300 -34.54 27.93 9.32
CA ILE A 300 -33.98 27.78 7.97
C ILE A 300 -32.45 27.79 8.03
N ASN A 301 -31.84 28.74 8.74
CA ASN A 301 -30.38 28.78 8.90
C ASN A 301 -29.84 27.54 9.60
N ARG A 302 -30.62 26.93 10.51
CA ARG A 302 -30.22 25.76 11.29
C ARG A 302 -30.48 24.42 10.59
N LEU A 303 -31.60 24.29 9.88
CA LEU A 303 -32.07 23.04 9.27
C LEU A 303 -31.94 23.04 7.74
N GLY A 304 -31.49 24.14 7.13
CA GLY A 304 -31.41 24.28 5.67
C GLY A 304 -32.77 24.44 5.01
N GLU A 305 -32.77 25.03 3.81
CA GLU A 305 -33.99 25.24 3.03
C GLU A 305 -34.60 23.92 2.54
N ASN A 306 -33.75 22.94 2.21
CA ASN A 306 -34.16 21.63 1.71
C ASN A 306 -35.04 20.85 2.71
N PHE A 307 -34.78 21.01 4.01
CA PHE A 307 -35.60 20.37 5.06
C PHE A 307 -37.08 20.72 4.93
N PHE A 308 -37.39 21.94 4.50
CA PHE A 308 -38.75 22.41 4.27
C PHE A 308 -39.28 21.98 2.91
N THR A 309 -38.47 22.08 1.85
CA THR A 309 -38.91 21.70 0.49
C THR A 309 -39.22 20.21 0.38
N ASP A 310 -38.48 19.34 1.08
CA ASP A 310 -38.71 17.89 1.13
C ASP A 310 -40.05 17.54 1.81
N ARG A 311 -40.53 18.43 2.67
CA ARG A 311 -41.86 18.36 3.30
C ARG A 311 -42.95 19.04 2.47
N GLY A 312 -42.63 19.41 1.23
CA GLY A 312 -43.53 20.13 0.32
C GLY A 312 -43.75 21.60 0.69
N ALA A 313 -42.99 22.15 1.65
CA ALA A 313 -43.15 23.52 2.14
C ALA A 313 -42.21 24.48 1.41
N LYS A 314 -42.64 24.96 0.24
CA LYS A 314 -41.88 25.89 -0.63
C LYS A 314 -42.18 27.37 -0.36
N GLU A 315 -43.39 27.66 0.11
CA GLU A 315 -43.85 29.02 0.39
C GLU A 315 -43.70 29.35 1.88
N VAL A 316 -43.41 30.61 2.22
CA VAL A 316 -43.27 31.06 3.62
C VAL A 316 -44.45 30.61 4.49
N SER A 317 -45.68 30.71 3.99
CA SER A 317 -46.89 30.29 4.72
C SER A 317 -46.92 28.79 5.04
N SER A 318 -46.44 27.95 4.13
CA SER A 318 -46.31 26.51 4.33
C SER A 318 -45.16 26.16 5.27
N GLN A 319 -44.04 26.89 5.20
CA GLN A 319 -42.90 26.73 6.12
C GLN A 319 -43.27 27.13 7.55
N VAL A 320 -44.05 28.20 7.71
CA VAL A 320 -44.59 28.62 9.02
C VAL A 320 -45.51 27.55 9.61
N THR A 321 -46.29 26.86 8.79
CA THR A 321 -47.11 25.72 9.24
C THR A 321 -46.23 24.58 9.77
N VAL A 322 -45.13 24.28 9.08
CA VAL A 322 -44.16 23.25 9.48
C VAL A 322 -43.54 23.59 10.85
N ILE A 323 -42.96 24.79 11.03
CA ILE A 323 -42.31 25.15 12.31
C ILE A 323 -43.30 25.17 13.47
N ARG A 324 -44.55 25.59 13.25
CA ARG A 324 -45.58 25.62 14.30
C ARG A 324 -45.93 24.22 14.79
N SER A 325 -45.81 23.19 13.94
CA SER A 325 -46.04 21.80 14.33
C SER A 325 -44.86 21.17 15.07
N MET A 326 -43.65 21.66 14.84
CA MET A 326 -42.42 21.12 15.42
C MET A 326 -42.07 21.74 16.77
N ILE A 327 -42.53 22.96 17.04
CA ILE A 327 -42.14 23.69 18.25
C ILE A 327 -43.13 23.43 19.41
N SER A 328 -42.58 23.14 20.59
CA SER A 328 -43.31 23.09 21.86
C SER A 328 -42.57 23.85 22.96
N GLY A 329 -43.16 23.95 24.17
CA GLY A 329 -42.43 24.44 25.35
C GLY A 329 -41.94 25.90 25.29
N ILE A 330 -42.59 26.77 24.50
CA ILE A 330 -42.10 28.13 24.26
C ILE A 330 -42.14 28.99 25.53
N ALA A 331 -41.02 29.66 25.83
CA ALA A 331 -40.90 30.64 26.90
C ALA A 331 -40.02 31.83 26.51
N GLY A 332 -40.61 33.02 26.47
CA GLY A 332 -39.86 34.28 26.45
C GLY A 332 -39.36 34.64 27.83
N ASN A 333 -38.15 35.16 27.94
CA ASN A 333 -37.51 35.54 29.19
C ASN A 333 -36.94 36.95 29.10
N VAL A 334 -37.09 37.72 30.17
CA VAL A 334 -36.43 39.02 30.37
C VAL A 334 -35.84 39.08 31.78
N TRP A 335 -34.63 39.57 31.91
CA TRP A 335 -33.98 39.90 33.17
C TRP A 335 -33.86 41.41 33.25
N GLY A 336 -34.58 42.00 34.20
CA GLY A 336 -34.62 43.45 34.31
C GLY A 336 -35.54 43.95 35.41
N TYR A 337 -35.68 45.27 35.47
CA TYR A 337 -36.64 45.96 36.33
C TYR A 337 -37.00 47.32 35.71
N GLY A 338 -38.10 47.91 36.15
CA GLY A 338 -38.57 49.19 35.66
C GLY A 338 -38.92 50.10 36.82
N SER A 339 -38.90 51.41 36.58
CA SER A 339 -39.31 52.42 37.56
C SER A 339 -40.15 53.51 36.92
N GLY A 340 -41.02 54.11 37.73
CA GLY A 340 -41.91 55.18 37.32
C GLY A 340 -42.52 55.90 38.53
N PRO A 341 -43.47 56.82 38.29
CA PRO A 341 -44.11 57.64 39.33
C PRO A 341 -44.73 56.82 40.46
N ASN A 342 -45.28 55.64 40.15
CA ASN A 342 -45.95 54.76 41.10
C ASN A 342 -45.03 53.69 41.72
N GLY A 343 -43.71 53.90 41.67
CA GLY A 343 -42.69 52.98 42.17
C GLY A 343 -42.09 52.08 41.08
N ASN A 344 -41.41 51.00 41.51
CA ASN A 344 -40.79 50.08 40.58
C ASN A 344 -41.83 49.16 39.95
N LYS A 345 -41.90 49.15 38.62
CA LYS A 345 -42.72 48.20 37.86
C LYS A 345 -42.22 48.05 36.44
N MET A 346 -42.01 46.80 36.03
CA MET A 346 -41.79 46.41 34.63
C MET A 346 -42.85 45.38 34.24
N THR A 347 -43.42 45.56 33.06
CA THR A 347 -44.44 44.69 32.48
C THR A 347 -43.86 43.97 31.27
N PHE A 348 -44.14 42.68 31.13
CA PHE A 348 -43.73 41.83 30.02
C PHE A 348 -44.93 41.14 29.39
N GLN A 349 -45.07 41.28 28.07
CA GLN A 349 -46.22 40.81 27.30
C GLN A 349 -45.77 40.12 26.01
N VAL A 350 -46.67 39.30 25.45
CA VAL A 350 -46.47 38.65 24.14
C VAL A 350 -47.53 39.15 23.16
N TRP A 351 -47.16 39.31 21.89
CA TRP A 351 -48.09 39.73 20.84
C TRP A 351 -48.88 38.54 20.33
N THR A 352 -50.20 38.69 20.17
CA THR A 352 -51.08 37.67 19.59
C THR A 352 -51.53 38.14 18.20
N PRO A 353 -50.87 37.75 17.08
CA PRO A 353 -51.20 38.24 15.74
C PRO A 353 -52.66 38.01 15.35
N VAL A 354 -53.24 36.87 15.74
CA VAL A 354 -54.63 36.51 15.41
C VAL A 354 -55.67 37.40 16.10
N ARG A 355 -55.31 38.05 17.21
CA ARG A 355 -56.17 38.99 17.96
C ARG A 355 -55.71 40.45 17.86
N ASN A 356 -54.58 40.70 17.18
CA ASN A 356 -53.97 42.01 17.00
C ASN A 356 -53.82 42.80 18.32
N LYS A 357 -53.35 42.15 19.39
CA LYS A 357 -53.15 42.77 20.71
C LYS A 357 -52.05 42.12 21.53
N TRP A 358 -51.55 42.85 22.52
CA TRP A 358 -50.66 42.33 23.57
C TRP A 358 -51.44 41.55 24.63
N GLU A 359 -51.02 40.34 24.96
CA GLU A 359 -51.66 39.47 25.95
C GLU A 359 -50.66 38.89 26.98
N GLY A 360 -51.21 38.29 28.04
CA GLY A 360 -50.42 37.54 29.02
C GLY A 360 -49.46 38.41 29.83
N SER A 361 -49.94 39.56 30.29
CA SER A 361 -49.15 40.53 31.07
C SER A 361 -48.63 39.91 32.37
N LEU A 362 -47.31 39.94 32.52
CA LEU A 362 -46.60 39.59 33.74
C LEU A 362 -45.84 40.82 34.24
N THR A 363 -45.79 41.03 35.55
CA THR A 363 -45.15 42.22 36.12
C THR A 363 -44.18 41.86 37.23
N THR A 364 -43.14 42.66 37.41
CA THR A 364 -42.28 42.67 38.60
C THR A 364 -42.26 44.07 39.19
N THR A 365 -42.21 44.17 40.52
CA THR A 365 -42.06 45.43 41.26
C THR A 365 -40.75 45.55 42.02
N ASN A 366 -39.80 44.64 41.75
CA ASN A 366 -38.47 44.69 42.36
C ASN A 366 -37.67 45.87 41.83
N SER A 367 -36.75 46.39 42.66
CA SER A 367 -35.80 47.45 42.30
C SER A 367 -34.49 46.94 41.71
N THR A 368 -34.36 45.62 41.54
CA THR A 368 -33.14 44.93 41.08
C THR A 368 -33.47 43.94 39.97
N VAL A 369 -32.46 43.57 39.18
CA VAL A 369 -32.59 42.63 38.05
C VAL A 369 -33.34 41.38 38.48
N THR A 370 -34.52 41.18 37.90
CA THR A 370 -35.40 40.05 38.19
C THR A 370 -35.79 39.36 36.89
N LYS A 371 -35.77 38.02 36.89
CA LYS A 371 -36.26 37.23 35.75
C LYS A 371 -37.78 37.24 35.72
N ILE A 372 -38.36 37.63 34.59
CA ILE A 372 -39.76 37.33 34.23
C ILE A 372 -39.74 36.32 33.08
N LYS A 373 -40.49 35.22 33.25
CA LYS A 373 -40.66 34.17 32.24
C LYS A 373 -42.11 34.15 31.76
N ARG A 374 -42.32 34.32 30.45
CA ARG A 374 -43.62 34.18 29.80
C ARG A 374 -43.66 32.89 28.97
N SER A 375 -44.26 31.85 29.52
CA SER A 375 -44.57 30.62 28.79
C SER A 375 -45.83 30.76 27.94
N VAL A 376 -45.84 30.23 26.73
CA VAL A 376 -47.04 30.16 25.87
C VAL A 376 -47.29 28.73 25.40
N GLY A 377 -48.57 28.35 25.27
CA GLY A 377 -48.97 26.96 24.99
C GLY A 377 -49.30 26.65 23.52
N SER A 378 -49.47 27.64 22.66
CA SER A 378 -49.89 27.44 21.26
C SER A 378 -49.05 28.28 20.29
N THR A 379 -48.26 27.63 19.44
CA THR A 379 -47.47 28.27 18.38
C THR A 379 -48.34 29.05 17.39
N ASN A 380 -49.54 28.54 17.07
CA ASN A 380 -50.48 29.14 16.13
C ASN A 380 -50.99 30.53 16.56
N GLU A 381 -51.01 30.81 17.86
CA GLU A 381 -51.52 32.08 18.39
C GLU A 381 -50.46 33.18 18.44
N PHE A 382 -49.16 32.84 18.44
CA PHE A 382 -48.08 33.79 18.76
C PHE A 382 -46.98 33.91 17.70
N ILE A 383 -46.79 32.90 16.84
CA ILE A 383 -45.91 33.00 15.66
C ILE A 383 -46.73 33.58 14.51
N ASP A 384 -46.31 34.71 13.94
CA ASP A 384 -47.04 35.37 12.85
C ASP A 384 -46.92 34.63 11.50
N SER A 385 -47.57 35.14 10.44
CA SER A 385 -47.55 34.54 9.10
C SER A 385 -46.18 34.62 8.41
N THR A 386 -45.22 35.36 8.97
CA THR A 386 -43.84 35.47 8.49
C THR A 386 -42.87 34.66 9.34
N GLY A 387 -43.36 33.95 10.37
CA GLY A 387 -42.53 33.13 11.24
C GLY A 387 -41.91 33.85 12.42
N LYS A 388 -42.38 35.06 12.73
CA LYS A 388 -41.83 35.89 13.81
C LYS A 388 -42.68 35.85 15.07
N MET A 389 -42.03 36.00 16.21
CA MET A 389 -42.66 36.10 17.52
C MET A 389 -42.23 37.40 18.20
N TYR A 390 -43.19 38.11 18.81
CA TYR A 390 -42.92 39.42 19.41
C TYR A 390 -43.26 39.46 20.88
N PHE A 391 -42.38 40.11 21.64
CA PHE A 391 -42.59 40.42 23.05
C PHE A 391 -42.40 41.91 23.29
N LEU A 392 -43.10 42.42 24.30
CA LEU A 392 -43.02 43.81 24.72
C LEU A 392 -42.60 43.88 26.18
N VAL A 393 -41.62 44.73 26.47
CA VAL A 393 -41.27 45.15 27.82
C VAL A 393 -41.60 46.63 27.95
N ASN A 394 -42.33 47.02 28.99
CA ASN A 394 -42.62 48.44 29.26
C ASN A 394 -42.60 48.79 30.76
N ALA A 395 -42.26 50.04 31.04
CA ALA A 395 -42.41 50.63 32.37
C ALA A 395 -43.75 51.40 32.48
N GLU A 396 -44.10 51.81 33.69
CA GLU A 396 -45.26 52.68 33.92
C GLU A 396 -45.07 54.07 33.28
N PRO A 397 -46.15 54.77 32.88
CA PRO A 397 -46.04 56.10 32.27
C PRO A 397 -45.33 57.11 33.16
N GLY A 398 -44.51 57.99 32.58
CA GLY A 398 -43.94 59.14 33.28
C GLY A 398 -45.02 60.20 33.61
N ASP A 399 -44.74 61.09 34.55
CA ASP A 399 -45.69 62.12 35.01
C ASP A 399 -45.25 63.57 34.71
N GLY A 400 -44.18 63.76 33.92
CA GLY A 400 -43.54 65.07 33.70
C GLY A 400 -42.41 65.39 34.68
N VAL A 401 -42.24 64.60 35.76
CA VAL A 401 -41.23 64.78 36.81
C VAL A 401 -40.42 63.50 37.00
N THR A 402 -41.09 62.40 37.32
CA THR A 402 -40.54 61.05 37.46
C THR A 402 -40.61 60.34 36.12
N ALA A 403 -39.46 59.80 35.67
CA ALA A 403 -39.34 59.16 34.37
C ALA A 403 -39.86 57.72 34.35
N SER A 404 -40.52 57.34 33.26
CA SER A 404 -40.71 55.94 32.86
C SER A 404 -39.35 55.35 32.48
N THR A 405 -38.81 54.43 33.27
CA THR A 405 -37.46 53.90 33.09
C THR A 405 -37.46 52.38 32.98
N LEU A 406 -36.75 51.86 31.98
CA LEU A 406 -36.48 50.42 31.82
C LEU A 406 -35.00 50.13 32.02
N ASN A 407 -34.72 49.07 32.80
CA ASN A 407 -33.40 48.51 33.00
C ASN A 407 -33.43 47.03 32.60
N ILE A 408 -32.70 46.65 31.55
CA ILE A 408 -32.70 45.28 31.01
C ILE A 408 -31.25 44.79 30.93
N ASP A 409 -31.01 43.58 31.39
CA ASP A 409 -29.71 42.89 31.41
C ASP A 409 -29.66 41.80 30.32
N TYR A 410 -30.74 41.03 30.19
CA TYR A 410 -30.76 39.92 29.23
C TYR A 410 -32.17 39.62 28.73
N VAL A 411 -32.28 39.23 27.46
CA VAL A 411 -33.53 38.73 26.87
C VAL A 411 -33.27 37.47 26.04
N SER A 412 -34.16 36.50 26.13
CA SER A 412 -34.09 35.28 25.31
C SER A 412 -35.44 34.63 25.07
N LEU A 413 -35.54 33.83 24.01
CA LEU A 413 -36.64 32.94 23.71
C LEU A 413 -36.15 31.50 23.78
N GLN A 414 -36.81 30.67 24.59
CA GLN A 414 -36.52 29.25 24.70
C GLN A 414 -37.69 28.45 24.15
N PHE A 415 -37.41 27.36 23.44
CA PHE A 415 -38.43 26.41 22.99
C PHE A 415 -37.84 25.03 22.73
N ASP A 416 -38.70 24.02 22.70
CA ASP A 416 -38.35 22.65 22.37
C ASP A 416 -38.62 22.40 20.89
N LEU A 417 -37.68 21.76 20.21
CA LEU A 417 -37.76 21.47 18.78
C LEU A 417 -37.94 19.97 18.56
N ASN A 418 -39.16 19.55 18.21
CA ASN A 418 -39.48 18.16 17.92
C ASN A 418 -39.09 17.83 16.48
N VAL A 419 -37.79 17.59 16.26
CA VAL A 419 -37.22 17.12 15.01
C VAL A 419 -36.46 15.83 15.28
N SER A 420 -36.65 14.83 14.40
CA SER A 420 -35.93 13.57 14.53
C SER A 420 -34.44 13.79 14.24
N ALA A 421 -33.57 13.12 15.00
CA ALA A 421 -32.13 13.15 14.73
C ALA A 421 -31.77 12.72 13.29
N ASN A 422 -32.55 11.83 12.67
CA ASN A 422 -32.40 11.44 11.27
C ASN A 422 -32.60 12.63 10.32
N ASP A 423 -33.69 13.38 10.51
CA ASP A 423 -33.99 14.57 9.70
C ASP A 423 -32.94 15.67 9.87
N TYR A 424 -32.45 15.85 11.09
CA TYR A 424 -31.41 16.84 11.38
C TYR A 424 -30.05 16.47 10.77
N ILE A 425 -29.67 15.20 10.79
CA ILE A 425 -28.43 14.76 10.15
C ILE A 425 -28.52 14.85 8.62
N LYS A 426 -29.68 14.50 8.04
CA LYS A 426 -29.94 14.70 6.61
C LYS A 426 -29.79 16.16 6.21
N SER A 427 -30.33 17.10 6.99
CA SER A 427 -30.16 18.51 6.68
C SER A 427 -28.72 18.99 6.83
N MET A 428 -28.00 18.55 7.86
CA MET A 428 -26.58 18.89 8.02
C MET A 428 -25.73 18.36 6.86
N MET A 429 -25.99 17.15 6.39
CA MET A 429 -25.30 16.58 5.23
C MET A 429 -25.59 17.37 3.95
N ALA A 430 -26.85 17.76 3.72
CA ALA A 430 -27.23 18.57 2.56
C ALA A 430 -26.51 19.93 2.57
N ALA A 431 -26.40 20.59 3.72
CA ALA A 431 -25.68 21.86 3.87
C ALA A 431 -24.17 21.70 3.57
N TYR A 432 -23.53 20.64 4.09
CA TYR A 432 -22.09 20.38 3.88
C TYR A 432 -21.75 19.95 2.44
N CYS A 433 -22.67 19.30 1.74
CA CYS A 433 -22.50 18.97 0.32
C CYS A 433 -22.65 20.20 -0.59
N GLY A 434 -23.54 21.15 -0.23
CA GLY A 434 -23.74 22.39 -1.00
C GLY A 434 -22.57 23.39 -0.94
N GLU A 435 -21.74 23.37 0.12
CA GLU A 435 -20.62 24.31 0.26
C GLU A 435 -19.39 23.97 -0.63
N LYS A 436 -19.38 22.83 -1.34
CA LYS A 436 -18.27 22.43 -2.23
C LYS A 436 -18.55 22.56 -3.73
N GLU A 437 -19.68 23.15 -4.14
CA GLU A 437 -20.11 23.14 -5.55
C GLU A 437 -19.70 24.37 -6.38
N SER A 438 -18.76 25.20 -5.91
CA SER A 438 -18.28 26.35 -6.71
C SER A 438 -17.29 25.99 -7.84
N GLY A 439 -17.17 24.73 -8.25
CA GLY A 439 -16.19 24.35 -9.29
C GLY A 439 -16.30 22.97 -9.91
N THR A 440 -17.39 22.24 -9.69
CA THR A 440 -17.57 20.89 -10.23
C THR A 440 -18.61 20.91 -11.35
N TRP A 441 -18.33 20.22 -12.46
CA TRP A 441 -19.24 20.15 -13.62
C TRP A 441 -20.51 19.37 -13.24
N ILE A 442 -21.64 20.07 -13.09
CA ILE A 442 -22.95 19.44 -12.79
C ILE A 442 -23.73 19.33 -14.11
N GLN A 443 -24.24 18.13 -14.41
CA GLN A 443 -25.25 17.95 -15.46
C GLN A 443 -26.56 18.59 -14.97
N LYS A 444 -27.03 19.64 -15.64
CA LYS A 444 -28.32 20.25 -15.31
C LYS A 444 -29.41 19.43 -16.02
N GLU A 445 -30.39 18.91 -15.28
CA GLU A 445 -31.53 18.18 -15.87
C GLU A 445 -32.52 19.09 -16.63
N GLN A 446 -32.15 20.35 -16.88
CA GLN A 446 -32.98 21.29 -17.61
C GLN A 446 -32.83 21.03 -19.13
N SER A 447 -33.94 20.67 -19.77
CA SER A 447 -34.02 20.47 -21.22
C SER A 447 -34.45 21.76 -21.91
N LEU A 448 -33.69 22.21 -22.91
CA LEU A 448 -34.07 23.30 -23.80
C LEU A 448 -35.29 22.92 -24.62
N GLY A 449 -36.44 23.49 -24.25
CA GLY A 449 -37.71 23.34 -24.94
C GLY A 449 -37.71 23.90 -26.37
N ALA A 450 -38.77 23.63 -27.12
CA ALA A 450 -38.91 24.11 -28.50
C ALA A 450 -39.00 25.65 -28.60
N ASP A 451 -39.61 26.27 -27.58
CA ASP A 451 -39.91 27.70 -27.51
C ASP A 451 -38.94 28.49 -26.62
N GLU A 452 -37.94 27.83 -26.02
CA GLU A 452 -36.93 28.49 -25.18
C GLU A 452 -35.83 29.12 -26.04
N ASP A 453 -35.23 30.21 -25.56
CA ASP A 453 -34.13 30.89 -26.25
C ASP A 453 -32.78 30.39 -25.72
N MET A 454 -31.90 29.89 -26.62
CA MET A 454 -30.54 29.48 -26.28
C MET A 454 -29.68 30.58 -25.62
N ASN A 455 -30.03 31.86 -25.82
CA ASN A 455 -29.33 32.99 -25.21
C ASN A 455 -29.58 33.12 -23.71
N ASP A 456 -30.69 32.58 -23.20
CA ASP A 456 -31.05 32.67 -21.77
C ASP A 456 -30.21 31.72 -20.90
N PHE A 457 -29.49 30.79 -21.52
CA PHE A 457 -28.65 29.79 -20.84
C PHE A 457 -27.22 30.31 -20.65
N ASN A 458 -26.97 31.04 -19.58
CA ASN A 458 -25.66 31.63 -19.27
C ASN A 458 -25.00 31.07 -17.99
N GLU A 459 -25.67 30.15 -17.30
CA GLU A 459 -25.16 29.45 -16.12
C GLU A 459 -24.28 28.27 -16.51
N ILE A 460 -23.21 28.01 -15.75
CA ILE A 460 -22.29 26.90 -16.03
C ILE A 460 -23.02 25.55 -15.87
N GLY A 461 -22.95 24.71 -16.89
CA GLY A 461 -23.61 23.40 -16.92
C GLY A 461 -23.79 22.85 -18.32
N THR A 462 -24.33 21.63 -18.39
CA THR A 462 -24.74 20.99 -19.66
C THR A 462 -26.26 20.81 -19.68
N TYR A 463 -26.87 21.17 -20.80
CA TYR A 463 -28.30 21.19 -21.05
C TYR A 463 -28.63 20.35 -22.29
N THR A 464 -29.73 19.61 -22.27
CA THR A 464 -30.21 18.84 -23.42
C THR A 464 -31.00 19.73 -24.37
N VAL A 465 -30.70 19.69 -25.66
CA VAL A 465 -31.45 20.42 -26.70
C VAL A 465 -32.55 19.52 -27.27
N SER A 466 -33.81 19.95 -27.14
CA SER A 466 -34.94 19.20 -27.68
C SER A 466 -34.90 19.13 -29.21
N TYR A 467 -35.47 18.06 -29.76
CA TYR A 467 -35.45 17.78 -31.21
C TYR A 467 -36.00 18.92 -32.07
N ASN A 468 -36.95 19.71 -31.54
CA ASN A 468 -37.65 20.75 -32.28
C ASN A 468 -37.21 22.18 -31.95
N HIS A 469 -36.18 22.36 -31.12
CA HIS A 469 -35.66 23.67 -30.76
C HIS A 469 -35.11 24.44 -31.98
N ARG A 470 -35.29 25.76 -32.00
CA ARG A 470 -34.90 26.64 -33.13
C ARG A 470 -34.37 28.02 -32.76
N ILE A 471 -34.72 28.55 -31.60
CA ILE A 471 -34.46 29.96 -31.26
C ILE A 471 -32.99 30.15 -30.91
N ASN A 472 -32.29 30.99 -31.66
CA ASN A 472 -30.84 31.22 -31.53
C ASN A 472 -29.97 29.96 -31.63
N GLN A 473 -30.49 28.93 -32.30
CA GLN A 473 -29.75 27.73 -32.72
C GLN A 473 -28.71 28.08 -33.80
N PRO A 474 -27.57 27.35 -33.89
CA PRO A 474 -26.67 27.45 -35.03
C PRO A 474 -27.37 27.23 -36.37
N ALA A 475 -26.95 27.98 -37.39
CA ALA A 475 -27.55 27.91 -38.72
C ALA A 475 -27.40 26.51 -39.38
N ASN A 476 -28.39 26.14 -40.18
CA ASN A 476 -28.40 24.90 -40.98
C ASN A 476 -28.37 23.58 -40.17
N ILE A 477 -28.90 23.55 -38.95
CA ILE A 477 -29.04 22.31 -38.16
C ILE A 477 -30.43 21.66 -38.32
N GLY A 478 -31.50 22.44 -38.34
CA GLY A 478 -32.87 21.92 -38.41
C GLY A 478 -33.29 21.19 -37.12
N SER A 479 -34.24 20.24 -37.23
CA SER A 479 -34.71 19.45 -36.07
C SER A 479 -33.71 18.38 -35.71
N GLN A 480 -32.92 18.64 -34.68
CA GLN A 480 -31.91 17.73 -34.18
C GLN A 480 -31.87 17.81 -32.66
N GLN A 481 -31.72 16.65 -32.01
CA GLN A 481 -31.34 16.61 -30.60
C GLN A 481 -29.85 16.93 -30.48
N GLY A 482 -29.48 17.59 -29.39
CA GLY A 482 -28.09 17.93 -29.10
C GLY A 482 -27.86 18.20 -27.61
N TRP A 483 -26.66 18.64 -27.29
CA TRP A 483 -26.27 19.06 -25.95
C TRP A 483 -25.58 20.43 -26.03
N LEU A 484 -26.08 21.38 -25.23
CA LEU A 484 -25.51 22.70 -25.04
C LEU A 484 -24.72 22.70 -23.73
N THR A 485 -23.45 23.07 -23.78
CA THR A 485 -22.59 23.23 -22.61
C THR A 485 -22.20 24.69 -22.47
N VAL A 486 -22.40 25.23 -21.28
CA VAL A 486 -21.96 26.57 -20.88
C VAL A 486 -20.81 26.41 -19.91
N TYR A 487 -19.70 27.09 -20.17
CA TYR A 487 -18.48 26.94 -19.38
C TYR A 487 -17.66 28.22 -19.26
N GLN A 488 -16.75 28.21 -18.29
CA GLN A 488 -15.66 29.17 -18.15
C GLN A 488 -14.34 28.41 -18.17
N ALA A 489 -13.33 28.94 -18.86
CA ALA A 489 -12.02 28.29 -18.96
C ALA A 489 -11.30 28.12 -17.61
N SER A 490 -11.68 28.94 -16.61
CA SER A 490 -11.27 28.81 -15.21
C SER A 490 -12.29 29.50 -14.30
N PRO A 491 -12.32 29.18 -12.99
CA PRO A 491 -13.17 29.88 -12.01
C PRO A 491 -12.90 31.39 -11.90
N THR A 492 -11.76 31.84 -12.42
CA THR A 492 -11.34 33.25 -12.45
C THR A 492 -11.55 33.92 -13.80
N SER A 493 -12.01 33.18 -14.82
CA SER A 493 -12.24 33.70 -16.16
C SER A 493 -13.50 34.58 -16.17
N SER A 494 -13.35 35.82 -16.65
CA SER A 494 -14.50 36.70 -16.92
C SER A 494 -15.26 36.32 -18.19
N VAL A 495 -14.69 35.44 -19.02
CA VAL A 495 -15.29 34.97 -20.28
C VAL A 495 -16.10 33.71 -20.01
N VAL A 496 -17.39 33.77 -20.36
CA VAL A 496 -18.32 32.64 -20.41
C VAL A 496 -18.51 32.26 -21.87
N SER A 497 -18.47 30.96 -22.15
CA SER A 497 -18.59 30.38 -23.49
C SER A 497 -19.72 29.38 -23.54
N GLN A 498 -20.33 29.26 -24.72
CA GLN A 498 -21.27 28.21 -25.06
C GLN A 498 -20.66 27.32 -26.14
N GLU A 499 -20.84 26.02 -25.99
CA GLU A 499 -20.56 25.02 -27.01
C GLU A 499 -21.76 24.11 -27.17
N VAL A 500 -22.17 23.81 -28.40
CA VAL A 500 -23.29 22.92 -28.68
C VAL A 500 -22.88 21.82 -29.65
N ILE A 501 -23.26 20.58 -29.33
CA ILE A 501 -23.02 19.39 -30.15
C ILE A 501 -24.34 18.82 -30.63
N TYR A 502 -24.43 18.59 -31.94
CA TYR A 502 -25.51 17.87 -32.59
C TYR A 502 -24.96 16.57 -33.20
N PRO A 503 -25.11 15.41 -32.53
CA PRO A 503 -24.48 14.15 -32.92
C PRO A 503 -24.94 13.60 -34.28
N ASN A 504 -26.12 14.04 -34.76
CA ASN A 504 -26.77 13.49 -35.96
C ASN A 504 -26.95 14.52 -37.09
N ALA A 505 -26.19 15.62 -37.07
CA ALA A 505 -26.39 16.76 -37.98
C ALA A 505 -25.36 16.87 -39.14
N GLY A 506 -24.40 15.95 -39.26
CA GLY A 506 -23.31 15.97 -40.24
C GLY A 506 -23.68 15.49 -41.66
N ALA A 507 -22.81 15.79 -42.63
CA ALA A 507 -23.00 15.49 -44.06
C ALA A 507 -22.97 13.99 -44.43
N SER A 508 -22.41 13.14 -43.57
CA SER A 508 -22.44 11.68 -43.67
C SER A 508 -23.30 11.09 -42.54
N LYS A 509 -24.01 9.99 -42.82
CA LYS A 509 -24.91 9.33 -41.85
C LYS A 509 -24.15 9.05 -40.53
N GLY A 510 -24.47 9.81 -39.48
CA GLY A 510 -23.88 9.68 -38.14
C GLY A 510 -22.74 10.68 -37.79
N GLY A 511 -22.53 11.73 -38.59
CA GLY A 511 -21.55 12.78 -38.24
C GLY A 511 -22.10 13.79 -37.22
N ALA A 512 -21.29 14.15 -36.23
CA ALA A 512 -21.60 15.22 -35.28
C ALA A 512 -21.21 16.60 -35.86
N ARG A 513 -21.99 17.65 -35.59
CA ARG A 513 -21.60 19.05 -35.81
C ARG A 513 -21.50 19.76 -34.48
N MET A 514 -20.45 20.57 -34.31
CA MET A 514 -20.13 21.26 -33.07
C MET A 514 -19.98 22.75 -33.34
N PHE A 515 -20.48 23.59 -32.44
CA PHE A 515 -20.42 25.05 -32.59
C PHE A 515 -20.04 25.69 -31.26
N ALA A 516 -19.31 26.79 -31.30
CA ALA A 516 -18.97 27.57 -30.11
C ALA A 516 -19.25 29.07 -30.30
N ARG A 517 -19.50 29.77 -29.19
CA ARG A 517 -19.60 31.23 -29.13
C ARG A 517 -19.28 31.73 -27.72
N ASN A 518 -18.98 33.02 -27.60
CA ASN A 518 -18.69 33.67 -26.32
C ASN A 518 -19.78 34.65 -25.93
N LEU A 519 -20.00 34.82 -24.62
CA LEU A 519 -20.88 35.83 -24.08
C LEU A 519 -20.17 37.19 -24.17
N LEU A 520 -20.78 38.14 -24.88
CA LEU A 520 -20.21 39.48 -25.08
C LEU A 520 -20.64 40.44 -23.97
N ASN A 521 -21.85 40.27 -23.42
CA ASN A 521 -22.33 41.07 -22.30
C ASN A 521 -23.27 40.25 -21.40
N LYS A 522 -22.85 40.07 -20.14
CA LYS A 522 -23.57 39.30 -19.12
C LYS A 522 -24.88 39.94 -18.67
N ASN A 523 -24.98 41.27 -18.67
CA ASN A 523 -26.17 41.97 -18.16
C ASN A 523 -27.32 41.99 -19.17
N THR A 524 -27.04 41.69 -20.45
CA THR A 524 -28.03 41.73 -21.54
C THR A 524 -28.17 40.38 -22.26
N ASN A 525 -27.53 39.32 -21.76
CA ASN A 525 -27.45 38.01 -22.43
C ASN A 525 -27.06 38.10 -23.91
N LEU A 526 -26.18 39.05 -24.25
CA LEU A 526 -25.75 39.24 -25.62
C LEU A 526 -24.62 38.27 -25.94
N TRP A 527 -24.90 37.31 -26.81
CA TRP A 527 -23.93 36.32 -27.29
C TRP A 527 -23.36 36.72 -28.65
N GLY A 528 -22.11 36.33 -28.91
CA GLY A 528 -21.51 36.44 -30.24
C GLY A 528 -22.09 35.43 -31.22
N ASP A 529 -21.74 35.56 -32.50
CA ASP A 529 -22.19 34.64 -33.54
C ASP A 529 -21.65 33.22 -33.31
N TRP A 530 -22.48 32.22 -33.60
CA TRP A 530 -22.05 30.82 -33.60
C TRP A 530 -20.96 30.58 -34.63
N GLN A 531 -19.84 30.03 -34.17
CA GLN A 531 -18.76 29.56 -35.02
C GLN A 531 -18.80 28.04 -35.07
N GLU A 532 -18.90 27.47 -36.27
CA GLU A 532 -18.80 26.01 -36.43
C GLU A 532 -17.36 25.59 -36.14
N ILE A 533 -17.20 24.62 -35.25
CA ILE A 533 -15.91 23.97 -34.99
C ILE A 533 -15.69 22.98 -36.14
N THR A 534 -15.28 23.49 -37.29
CA THR A 534 -14.91 22.67 -38.45
C THR A 534 -13.52 22.08 -38.24
N LYS A 535 -13.44 21.05 -37.40
CA LYS A 535 -12.33 20.12 -37.42
C LYS A 535 -12.92 18.77 -37.76
N LEU A 536 -12.76 18.34 -39.01
CA LEU A 536 -13.01 16.95 -39.38
C LEU A 536 -12.18 16.11 -38.41
N PHE A 537 -12.83 15.27 -37.60
CA PHE A 537 -12.14 14.19 -36.91
C PHE A 537 -11.32 13.48 -37.99
N ALA A 538 -10.00 13.37 -37.78
CA ALA A 538 -9.16 12.65 -38.73
C ALA A 538 -9.76 11.26 -38.92
N SER A 539 -10.03 10.87 -40.16
CA SER A 539 -10.55 9.53 -40.42
C SER A 539 -9.58 8.51 -39.85
N GLN A 540 -10.07 7.32 -39.48
CA GLN A 540 -9.22 6.24 -38.98
C GLN A 540 -8.03 5.97 -39.92
N LEU A 541 -8.23 6.15 -41.23
CA LEU A 541 -7.20 6.01 -42.25
C LEU A 541 -6.15 7.13 -42.22
N GLU A 542 -6.54 8.39 -41.94
CA GLU A 542 -5.61 9.52 -41.83
C GLU A 542 -4.79 9.48 -40.52
N VAL A 543 -5.39 8.95 -39.43
CA VAL A 543 -4.69 8.66 -38.16
C VAL A 543 -3.71 7.51 -38.34
N ILE A 544 -4.11 6.42 -39.02
CA ILE A 544 -3.23 5.28 -39.33
C ILE A 544 -2.09 5.68 -40.26
N ASN A 545 -2.36 6.52 -41.26
CA ASN A 545 -1.35 6.99 -42.23
C ASN A 545 -0.52 8.17 -41.72
N GLY A 546 -0.76 8.67 -40.50
CA GLY A 546 0.02 9.74 -39.87
C GLY A 546 -0.09 11.10 -40.55
N THR A 547 -1.16 11.35 -41.29
CA THR A 547 -1.36 12.60 -42.06
C THR A 547 -2.03 13.72 -41.24
N SER A 548 -2.57 13.40 -40.05
CA SER A 548 -3.19 14.39 -39.15
C SER A 548 -3.28 13.89 -37.69
N ASP A 549 -3.11 14.80 -36.71
CA ASP A 549 -3.17 14.55 -35.25
C ASP A 549 -4.61 14.71 -34.70
N ASP A 550 -5.15 13.68 -34.02
CA ASP A 550 -6.31 13.85 -33.11
C ASP A 550 -5.83 14.01 -31.66
N LYS A 551 -6.13 15.17 -31.06
CA LYS A 551 -5.57 15.61 -29.77
C LYS A 551 -6.32 15.07 -28.55
N MET A 552 -7.42 14.33 -28.70
CA MET A 552 -8.21 13.85 -27.57
C MET A 552 -7.82 12.48 -26.99
N ILE A 553 -6.88 11.72 -27.59
CA ILE A 553 -6.51 10.36 -27.10
C ILE A 553 -5.02 10.21 -26.76
N SER A 554 -4.27 11.29 -26.56
CA SER A 554 -3.04 11.24 -25.72
C SER A 554 -2.44 12.62 -25.54
N PRO A 555 -2.11 13.04 -24.29
CA PRO A 555 -1.16 14.13 -24.09
C PRO A 555 0.17 13.71 -24.74
N LYS A 556 0.65 14.52 -25.69
CA LYS A 556 1.99 14.40 -26.30
C LYS A 556 3.10 14.22 -25.25
N THR A 557 2.85 14.67 -24.01
CA THR A 557 3.77 14.60 -22.87
C THR A 557 3.83 13.24 -22.16
N LEU A 558 2.98 12.26 -22.46
CA LEU A 558 3.06 10.91 -21.87
C LEU A 558 3.90 9.93 -22.71
N ALA A 559 4.05 10.19 -24.01
CA ALA A 559 4.89 9.38 -24.88
C ALA A 559 6.37 9.47 -24.50
N ASP A 560 6.80 10.62 -23.97
CA ASP A 560 8.18 10.87 -23.51
C ASP A 560 8.44 10.38 -22.07
N THR A 561 7.41 10.01 -21.31
CA THR A 561 7.53 9.57 -19.90
C THR A 561 7.39 8.06 -19.74
N ILE A 562 6.79 7.36 -20.70
CA ILE A 562 6.65 5.90 -20.68
C ILE A 562 7.87 5.27 -21.36
N LYS A 563 8.82 4.81 -20.55
CA LYS A 563 9.96 4.02 -21.02
C LYS A 563 9.45 2.79 -21.79
N PHE A 564 9.94 2.60 -23.01
CA PHE A 564 9.57 1.44 -23.82
C PHE A 564 9.95 0.14 -23.09
N LYS A 565 9.06 -0.85 -23.12
CA LYS A 565 9.33 -2.22 -22.65
C LYS A 565 8.63 -3.20 -23.57
N GLU A 566 9.29 -4.30 -23.88
CA GLU A 566 8.73 -5.42 -24.62
C GLU A 566 9.25 -6.75 -24.07
N VAL A 567 8.38 -7.76 -24.04
CA VAL A 567 8.69 -9.13 -23.61
C VAL A 567 8.41 -10.08 -24.77
N PHE A 568 9.27 -11.09 -24.93
CA PHE A 568 9.16 -12.13 -25.94
C PHE A 568 9.00 -13.51 -25.28
N LYS A 569 8.28 -14.42 -25.94
CA LYS A 569 8.15 -15.83 -25.54
C LYS A 569 9.49 -16.56 -25.63
N GLU A 570 9.50 -17.80 -25.14
CA GLU A 570 10.59 -18.74 -25.39
C GLU A 570 10.85 -18.90 -26.89
N GLY A 571 12.13 -18.92 -27.25
CA GLY A 571 12.56 -19.18 -28.62
C GLY A 571 12.55 -20.67 -28.95
N ILE A 572 12.74 -20.98 -30.23
CA ILE A 572 12.92 -22.36 -30.68
C ILE A 572 14.22 -22.92 -30.11
N ALA A 573 14.17 -24.13 -29.53
CA ALA A 573 15.36 -24.81 -29.04
C ALA A 573 16.28 -25.21 -30.20
N LEU A 574 17.53 -24.75 -30.15
CA LEU A 574 18.57 -25.12 -31.10
C LEU A 574 19.18 -26.45 -30.69
N SER A 575 19.24 -27.42 -31.60
CA SER A 575 19.84 -28.74 -31.35
C SER A 575 21.28 -28.83 -31.86
N ASN A 576 22.14 -29.52 -31.12
CA ASN A 576 23.53 -29.82 -31.47
C ASN A 576 24.33 -28.57 -31.91
N VAL A 577 24.32 -27.54 -31.07
CA VAL A 577 25.02 -26.27 -31.32
C VAL A 577 26.52 -26.47 -31.14
N ALA A 578 27.26 -26.44 -32.25
CA ALA A 578 28.72 -26.62 -32.28
C ALA A 578 29.49 -25.42 -32.87
N ASN A 579 28.77 -24.44 -33.45
CA ASN A 579 29.37 -23.28 -34.10
C ASN A 579 29.22 -22.03 -33.24
N GLU A 580 30.34 -21.38 -32.95
CA GLU A 580 30.34 -20.03 -32.37
C GLU A 580 29.68 -19.03 -33.35
N GLY A 581 28.98 -18.03 -32.80
CA GLY A 581 28.28 -17.02 -33.58
C GLY A 581 26.90 -17.44 -34.07
N THR A 582 26.45 -18.67 -33.77
CA THR A 582 25.08 -19.14 -34.07
C THR A 582 24.06 -18.22 -33.41
N LEU A 583 23.10 -17.69 -34.20
CA LEU A 583 22.01 -16.85 -33.72
C LEU A 583 21.08 -17.64 -32.79
N VAL A 584 20.72 -17.04 -31.66
CA VAL A 584 19.77 -17.61 -30.71
C VAL A 584 18.41 -16.96 -30.93
N PRO A 585 17.41 -17.72 -31.41
CA PRO A 585 16.09 -17.16 -31.66
C PRO A 585 15.37 -16.84 -30.35
N HIS A 586 14.58 -15.78 -30.37
CA HIS A 586 13.56 -15.49 -29.36
C HIS A 586 12.18 -15.88 -29.92
N GLY A 587 11.17 -16.03 -29.06
CA GLY A 587 9.80 -16.29 -29.49
C GLY A 587 9.05 -15.03 -29.91
N ASP A 588 7.76 -15.18 -30.24
CA ASP A 588 6.89 -14.05 -30.56
C ASP A 588 6.82 -13.03 -29.41
N SER A 589 6.61 -11.77 -29.76
CA SER A 589 6.30 -10.73 -28.78
C SER A 589 5.00 -11.07 -28.02
N VAL A 590 5.02 -10.96 -26.69
CA VAL A 590 3.82 -11.07 -25.84
C VAL A 590 3.25 -9.71 -25.43
N GLY A 591 3.85 -8.63 -25.94
CA GLY A 591 3.50 -7.27 -25.57
C GLY A 591 4.43 -6.64 -24.54
N GLY A 592 4.04 -5.47 -24.03
CA GLY A 592 4.87 -4.69 -23.12
C GLY A 592 4.24 -3.38 -22.69
N SER A 593 5.02 -2.29 -22.66
CA SER A 593 4.55 -0.95 -22.27
C SER A 593 3.34 -0.49 -23.11
N LEU A 594 2.59 0.50 -22.60
CA LEU A 594 1.49 1.12 -23.34
C LEU A 594 2.01 1.55 -24.73
N ASN A 595 1.32 1.18 -25.81
CA ASN A 595 1.76 1.44 -27.20
C ASN A 595 3.17 0.90 -27.58
N HIS A 596 3.65 -0.20 -26.99
CA HIS A 596 4.96 -0.80 -27.32
C HIS A 596 5.17 -1.08 -28.82
N VAL A 597 4.10 -1.31 -29.61
CA VAL A 597 4.22 -1.49 -31.07
C VAL A 597 4.57 -0.17 -31.77
N ASN A 598 3.91 0.93 -31.39
CA ASN A 598 4.07 2.23 -32.05
C ASN A 598 5.33 2.98 -31.58
N ASN A 599 5.77 2.77 -30.33
CA ASN A 599 6.98 3.37 -29.77
C ASN A 599 8.19 2.42 -29.82
N ARG A 600 8.13 1.31 -30.57
CA ARG A 600 9.24 0.34 -30.65
C ARG A 600 10.48 0.99 -31.27
N PRO A 601 11.63 1.04 -30.58
CA PRO A 601 12.83 1.69 -31.09
C PRO A 601 13.56 0.84 -32.17
N TYR A 602 13.05 -0.35 -32.51
CA TYR A 602 13.65 -1.27 -33.48
C TYR A 602 12.62 -1.99 -34.37
N THR A 603 13.07 -2.58 -35.47
CA THR A 603 12.37 -3.65 -36.20
C THR A 603 12.94 -4.99 -35.81
N VAL A 604 12.08 -6.00 -35.68
CA VAL A 604 12.51 -7.40 -35.53
C VAL A 604 12.69 -7.99 -36.92
N ASN A 605 13.90 -8.43 -37.24
CA ASN A 605 14.25 -9.04 -38.51
C ASN A 605 13.83 -10.52 -38.54
N SER A 606 13.72 -11.10 -39.73
CA SER A 606 13.29 -12.50 -39.89
C SER A 606 14.24 -13.53 -39.26
N ASP A 607 15.49 -13.15 -39.01
CA ASP A 607 16.51 -13.98 -38.36
C ASP A 607 16.51 -13.84 -36.82
N GLY A 608 15.62 -13.01 -36.25
CA GLY A 608 15.53 -12.74 -34.82
C GLY A 608 16.48 -11.65 -34.31
N SER A 609 17.15 -10.92 -35.21
CA SER A 609 17.93 -9.72 -34.84
C SER A 609 17.07 -8.45 -34.79
N PHE A 610 17.56 -7.39 -34.16
CA PHE A 610 16.85 -6.13 -33.98
C PHE A 610 17.59 -4.97 -34.67
N THR A 611 16.96 -4.31 -35.64
CA THR A 611 17.52 -3.11 -36.30
C THR A 611 16.93 -1.86 -35.69
N PHE A 612 17.77 -1.00 -35.11
CA PHE A 612 17.33 0.19 -34.39
C PHE A 612 16.98 1.35 -35.30
N LYS A 613 15.90 2.05 -34.98
CA LYS A 613 15.37 3.22 -35.70
C LYS A 613 15.78 4.55 -35.07
N ARG A 614 16.28 4.52 -33.83
CA ARG A 614 16.74 5.70 -33.08
C ARG A 614 17.82 5.32 -32.09
N ALA A 615 18.62 6.30 -31.67
CA ALA A 615 19.58 6.11 -30.60
C ALA A 615 18.87 5.96 -29.24
N THR A 616 19.27 4.98 -28.44
CA THR A 616 18.65 4.71 -27.13
C THR A 616 19.55 3.82 -26.25
N ASN A 617 19.32 3.84 -24.94
CA ASN A 617 19.93 2.92 -23.99
C ASN A 617 18.91 1.87 -23.58
N LEU A 618 19.31 0.61 -23.59
CA LEU A 618 18.41 -0.51 -23.34
C LEU A 618 18.96 -1.38 -22.22
N LEU A 619 18.10 -1.81 -21.31
CA LEU A 619 18.35 -2.98 -20.48
C LEU A 619 17.74 -4.20 -21.17
N VAL A 620 18.62 -5.11 -21.59
CA VAL A 620 18.24 -6.43 -22.08
C VAL A 620 18.30 -7.39 -20.91
N THR A 621 17.23 -8.13 -20.66
CA THR A 621 17.14 -9.18 -19.63
C THR A 621 16.66 -10.46 -20.28
N GLY A 622 17.23 -11.61 -19.93
CA GLY A 622 16.78 -12.86 -20.51
C GLY A 622 17.27 -14.08 -19.77
N GLY A 623 16.54 -15.17 -19.97
CA GLY A 623 16.85 -16.49 -19.45
C GLY A 623 17.23 -17.45 -20.56
N MET A 624 18.07 -18.43 -20.24
CA MET A 624 18.37 -19.55 -21.11
C MET A 624 18.22 -20.89 -20.39
N LYS A 625 18.01 -21.93 -21.18
CA LYS A 625 18.15 -23.32 -20.80
C LYS A 625 19.19 -23.99 -21.69
N LEU A 626 20.09 -24.75 -21.06
CA LEU A 626 21.15 -25.52 -21.69
C LEU A 626 21.01 -26.99 -21.33
N VAL A 627 20.96 -27.85 -22.33
CA VAL A 627 21.11 -29.31 -22.18
C VAL A 627 22.49 -29.69 -22.70
N VAL A 628 23.27 -30.36 -21.87
CA VAL A 628 24.60 -30.85 -22.24
C VAL A 628 24.47 -32.29 -22.75
N GLY A 629 25.13 -32.61 -23.85
CA GLY A 629 25.13 -33.95 -24.45
C GLY A 629 26.42 -34.72 -24.17
N ASP A 630 26.42 -36.00 -24.54
CA ASP A 630 27.52 -36.93 -24.23
C ASP A 630 28.70 -36.84 -25.21
N THR A 631 28.49 -36.23 -26.38
CA THR A 631 29.52 -36.12 -27.43
C THR A 631 30.18 -34.74 -27.37
N ASN A 632 31.51 -34.66 -27.24
CA ASN A 632 32.29 -33.41 -27.22
C ASN A 632 31.66 -32.22 -26.45
N PRO A 633 31.17 -32.41 -25.21
CA PRO A 633 30.50 -31.35 -24.45
C PRO A 633 31.37 -30.12 -24.22
N THR A 634 30.75 -28.94 -24.31
CA THR A 634 31.39 -27.66 -23.99
C THR A 634 31.61 -27.47 -22.48
N ASP A 635 32.66 -26.74 -22.14
CA ASP A 635 33.08 -26.37 -20.79
C ASP A 635 32.51 -25.01 -20.35
N TYR A 636 32.20 -24.15 -21.33
CA TYR A 636 31.43 -22.92 -21.14
C TYR A 636 30.44 -22.73 -22.29
N LEU A 637 29.37 -21.98 -22.03
CA LEU A 637 28.47 -21.47 -23.05
C LEU A 637 27.96 -20.10 -22.64
N HIS A 638 28.16 -19.12 -23.50
CA HIS A 638 27.64 -17.77 -23.34
C HIS A 638 26.58 -17.48 -24.40
N VAL A 639 25.57 -16.69 -24.06
CA VAL A 639 24.78 -15.97 -25.05
C VAL A 639 25.16 -14.51 -24.93
N ASN A 640 25.80 -14.01 -25.97
CA ASN A 640 26.31 -12.65 -26.05
C ASN A 640 25.40 -11.80 -26.91
N ALA A 641 25.26 -10.54 -26.52
CA ALA A 641 24.54 -9.51 -27.26
C ALA A 641 25.54 -8.75 -28.15
N TYR A 642 25.43 -8.89 -29.46
CA TYR A 642 26.29 -8.22 -30.42
C TYR A 642 25.59 -7.00 -31.03
N VAL A 643 26.20 -5.82 -30.90
CA VAL A 643 25.78 -4.60 -31.61
C VAL A 643 26.78 -4.32 -32.72
N ASN A 644 26.40 -4.45 -33.99
CA ASN A 644 27.30 -4.27 -35.14
C ASN A 644 28.65 -5.02 -35.01
N ASN A 645 28.63 -6.23 -34.41
CA ASN A 645 29.78 -7.08 -34.08
C ASN A 645 30.59 -6.70 -32.83
N ALA A 646 30.24 -5.64 -32.10
CA ALA A 646 30.77 -5.37 -30.77
C ALA A 646 30.11 -6.30 -29.74
N LEU A 647 30.93 -7.09 -29.05
CA LEU A 647 30.48 -8.08 -28.06
C LEU A 647 30.05 -7.41 -26.75
N ASN A 648 28.85 -7.74 -26.27
CA ASN A 648 28.39 -7.46 -24.92
C ASN A 648 28.04 -8.78 -24.24
N GLU A 649 28.74 -9.09 -23.14
CA GLU A 649 28.43 -10.25 -22.32
C GLU A 649 27.04 -10.09 -21.71
N PHE A 650 26.19 -11.11 -21.89
CA PHE A 650 24.79 -11.05 -21.48
C PHE A 650 24.42 -12.21 -20.56
N ILE A 651 24.56 -13.46 -21.00
CA ILE A 651 24.36 -14.65 -20.15
C ILE A 651 25.60 -15.54 -20.25
N ALA A 652 26.15 -15.95 -19.12
CA ALA A 652 27.34 -16.82 -19.06
C ALA A 652 27.09 -18.05 -18.18
N LEU A 653 27.48 -19.22 -18.69
CA LEU A 653 27.49 -20.49 -17.97
C LEU A 653 28.87 -21.16 -18.13
N GLY A 654 29.48 -21.56 -17.02
CA GLY A 654 30.82 -22.17 -17.00
C GLY A 654 31.96 -21.14 -16.99
N ALA A 655 33.19 -21.59 -17.22
CA ALA A 655 34.39 -20.75 -17.16
C ALA A 655 35.35 -21.06 -18.31
N THR A 656 35.85 -20.02 -18.98
CA THR A 656 36.78 -20.12 -20.12
C THR A 656 38.18 -20.63 -19.73
N ALA A 657 38.54 -20.57 -18.44
CA ALA A 657 39.86 -20.98 -17.93
C ALA A 657 39.99 -22.48 -17.62
N ALA A 658 38.90 -23.26 -17.66
CA ALA A 658 38.94 -24.66 -17.29
C ALA A 658 39.46 -25.52 -18.46
N THR A 659 40.75 -25.85 -18.47
CA THR A 659 41.38 -26.60 -19.58
C THR A 659 40.69 -27.95 -19.85
N ASN A 660 40.10 -28.59 -18.82
CA ASN A 660 39.41 -29.89 -18.89
C ASN A 660 38.02 -29.91 -18.21
N GLY A 661 37.37 -28.76 -18.01
CA GLY A 661 36.02 -28.69 -17.44
C GLY A 661 34.98 -29.28 -18.40
N THR A 662 33.90 -29.86 -17.89
CA THR A 662 32.76 -30.26 -18.72
C THR A 662 31.49 -29.84 -17.99
N LEU A 663 30.59 -29.13 -18.65
CA LEU A 663 29.25 -28.95 -18.10
C LEU A 663 28.58 -30.34 -18.11
N ARG A 664 28.17 -30.90 -16.97
CA ARG A 664 27.71 -32.31 -16.86
C ARG A 664 26.22 -32.48 -16.57
N LEU A 665 25.46 -31.39 -16.46
CA LEU A 665 24.03 -31.40 -16.10
C LEU A 665 23.25 -30.42 -16.98
N THR A 666 21.93 -30.46 -16.92
CA THR A 666 21.08 -29.40 -17.50
C THR A 666 21.17 -28.15 -16.62
N TRP A 667 21.41 -26.99 -17.23
CA TRP A 667 21.52 -25.72 -16.51
C TRP A 667 20.48 -24.73 -17.03
N SER A 668 20.00 -23.87 -16.13
CA SER A 668 19.32 -22.63 -16.47
C SER A 668 20.16 -21.46 -15.97
N ALA A 669 20.21 -20.39 -16.75
CA ALA A 669 20.87 -19.15 -16.36
C ALA A 669 20.02 -17.96 -16.77
N MET A 670 20.20 -16.87 -16.04
CA MET A 670 19.64 -15.57 -16.38
C MET A 670 20.75 -14.55 -16.47
N GLY A 671 20.53 -13.53 -17.29
CA GLY A 671 21.48 -12.46 -17.50
C GLY A 671 20.77 -11.15 -17.80
N GLN A 672 21.50 -10.06 -17.56
CA GLN A 672 21.05 -8.73 -17.89
C GLN A 672 22.22 -7.86 -18.33
N ARG A 673 21.98 -6.96 -19.28
CA ARG A 673 23.01 -6.06 -19.80
C ARG A 673 22.41 -4.76 -20.28
N VAL A 674 23.03 -3.64 -19.89
CA VAL A 674 22.74 -2.33 -20.48
C VAL A 674 23.54 -2.17 -21.77
N ILE A 675 22.85 -1.79 -22.85
CA ILE A 675 23.40 -1.66 -24.20
C ILE A 675 23.00 -0.30 -24.77
N SER A 676 23.99 0.47 -25.20
CA SER A 676 23.77 1.71 -25.95
C SER A 676 23.79 1.41 -27.44
N VAL A 677 22.80 1.91 -28.17
CA VAL A 677 22.67 1.74 -29.62
C VAL A 677 22.41 3.08 -30.30
N ASN A 678 22.85 3.19 -31.55
CA ASN A 678 22.53 4.29 -32.46
C ASN A 678 21.46 3.88 -33.47
N SER A 679 20.89 4.87 -34.16
CA SER A 679 19.99 4.60 -35.29
C SER A 679 20.74 3.83 -36.38
N GLY A 680 20.16 2.72 -36.86
CA GLY A 680 20.73 1.83 -37.86
C GLY A 680 21.54 0.66 -37.29
N ASP A 681 21.83 0.65 -35.98
CA ASP A 681 22.57 -0.45 -35.36
C ASP A 681 21.75 -1.74 -35.36
N VAL A 682 22.43 -2.88 -35.48
CA VAL A 682 21.81 -4.21 -35.41
C VAL A 682 22.26 -4.93 -34.15
N LEU A 683 21.31 -5.27 -33.28
CA LEU A 683 21.50 -6.13 -32.12
C LEU A 683 21.15 -7.58 -32.47
N SER A 684 22.04 -8.50 -32.14
CA SER A 684 21.82 -9.94 -32.32
C SER A 684 22.30 -10.73 -31.10
N LEU A 685 21.56 -11.78 -30.73
CA LEU A 685 21.94 -12.70 -29.66
C LEU A 685 22.64 -13.90 -30.29
N LYS A 686 23.90 -14.16 -29.91
CA LYS A 686 24.70 -15.23 -30.51
C LYS A 686 25.40 -16.06 -29.45
N ILE A 687 25.61 -17.34 -29.78
CA ILE A 687 26.30 -18.31 -28.93
C ILE A 687 27.82 -18.06 -28.96
N GLY A 688 28.44 -18.04 -27.78
CA GLY A 688 29.87 -18.21 -27.57
C GLY A 688 30.14 -19.55 -26.89
N LEU A 689 30.96 -20.41 -27.50
CA LEU A 689 31.34 -21.71 -26.96
C LEU A 689 32.74 -22.09 -27.44
N ARG A 690 33.39 -23.04 -26.75
CA ARG A 690 34.75 -23.47 -27.10
C ARG A 690 34.78 -24.14 -28.48
N SER A 691 35.73 -23.71 -29.32
CA SER A 691 35.97 -24.33 -30.63
C SER A 691 36.14 -25.86 -30.53
N GLY A 692 35.41 -26.60 -31.37
CA GLY A 692 35.42 -28.06 -31.39
C GLY A 692 34.56 -28.73 -30.30
N LYS A 693 33.82 -27.96 -29.49
CA LYS A 693 32.85 -28.47 -28.51
C LYS A 693 31.42 -28.21 -28.94
N GLN A 694 30.46 -28.85 -28.27
CA GLN A 694 29.04 -28.69 -28.57
C GLN A 694 28.13 -28.67 -27.33
N ALA A 695 26.95 -28.07 -27.51
CA ALA A 695 25.81 -28.15 -26.63
C ALA A 695 24.67 -28.94 -27.30
N PHE A 696 24.01 -29.85 -26.58
CA PHE A 696 22.97 -30.70 -27.16
C PHE A 696 21.69 -29.92 -27.46
N ALA A 697 21.26 -29.06 -26.54
CA ALA A 697 20.17 -28.13 -26.79
C ALA A 697 20.40 -26.79 -26.10
N VAL A 698 20.13 -25.69 -26.81
CA VAL A 698 20.17 -24.33 -26.26
C VAL A 698 18.87 -23.62 -26.60
N GLN A 699 18.22 -23.04 -25.61
CA GLN A 699 16.97 -22.32 -25.79
C GLN A 699 16.95 -21.04 -24.97
N LEU A 700 16.52 -19.94 -25.56
CA LEU A 700 16.18 -18.73 -24.83
C LEU A 700 14.79 -18.92 -24.20
N THR A 701 14.70 -18.92 -22.88
CA THR A 701 13.44 -19.16 -22.16
C THR A 701 12.65 -17.88 -21.94
N SER A 702 13.32 -16.73 -21.94
CA SER A 702 12.69 -15.41 -21.89
C SER A 702 13.61 -14.34 -22.44
N LEU A 703 13.01 -13.29 -23.03
CA LEU A 703 13.71 -12.08 -23.42
C LEU A 703 12.84 -10.86 -23.11
N LYS A 704 13.42 -9.87 -22.47
CA LYS A 704 12.83 -8.57 -22.20
C LYS A 704 13.81 -7.49 -22.66
N ILE A 705 13.30 -6.50 -23.37
CA ILE A 705 14.06 -5.31 -23.79
C ILE A 705 13.31 -4.09 -23.25
N GLU A 706 13.98 -3.25 -22.47
CA GLU A 706 13.42 -2.02 -21.93
C GLU A 706 14.36 -0.82 -22.09
N GLU A 707 13.83 0.34 -22.44
CA GLU A 707 14.61 1.59 -22.46
C GLU A 707 14.94 2.02 -21.01
N VAL A 708 16.18 2.43 -20.75
CA VAL A 708 16.68 2.82 -19.41
C VAL A 708 17.26 4.21 -19.34
#